data_AF-A0A0B2VFD2-F1
#
_entry.id   AF-A0A0B2VFD2-F1
#
_cell.length_a   1.000
_cell.length_b   1.000
_cell.length_c   1.000
_cell.angle_alpha   90.00
_cell.angle_beta   90.00
_cell.angle_gamma   90.00
#
_symmetry.space_group_name_H-M   'P 1'
#
loop_
_entity.id
_entity.type
_entity.pdbx_description
1 polymer ?
#
loop_
_entity_poly.entity_id
_entity_poly.type
_entity_poly.pdbx_seq_one_letter_code
_entity_poly.pdbx_strand_id
1 'polypeptide(L)'
;MVNDGNTSEDVSEILGTSITWSWVEEKLKCKLQTKSCFGNGKKAVRIGIGQGFASIIGRLYLDWVPEDENLPQTVIIKIPSIESTMQLLEGLNSTRMLEEATSNDREDLLVKFTSVLQQCHNTEVSFYELLSSNGLHIKAPKAYVLQKFTKDCDQGVIVLSDQGDDVVVLMLFNNVTPDEIMQVFDSLAELHAYSLAHPECFDAVSPSSLSDLYQMHDQSKGFASIIGRLYLDWVPEDENLPQTVIIKIPSIESTKQLLEGLNSTRMLEEATSNDREDLLVKFTSVLQQCHNTEVSFYELLSSNGLHIKAPKAYVLQKFTKDCDQGVIVLSDQGDDVVVLMLFNNVTPDEIMQVFDSLAELHAYSLAHPECFDAVSPSSLSDLYQMHDQSKLVHPGTPCEDIARMMSSSLSAKDRRQQLDAILERYYTKLTEYLHTEPPFTFQQISRAMIKAIGNLDEEKLTTLTEQVNNCLDEIFDVEIIGRLHKEMGMKPVLVHGDLWSGNVIWRKDGERNKLAAIVDWQLVHPGTPCEDIARMMSSSLSAKDRRQQLDAILERYYTKLTEYLHTEPPFTFQQLKDSFIRIYPFAMLTIAPGLGPLVQMQVQSRSDEEQKQLKELMREKAIGLFEDILHYHRLNGLRNNA
;
A
#
# COMPACT_ATOMS: atom_id res chain seq x y z
N MET A 1 56.55 23.75 0.63
CA MET A 1 55.36 23.33 1.39
C MET A 1 54.17 23.88 0.63
N VAL A 2 53.53 23.02 -0.14
CA VAL A 2 52.28 23.30 -0.85
C VAL A 2 51.18 23.17 0.20
N ASN A 3 50.38 24.21 0.38
CA ASN A 3 49.18 24.17 1.21
C ASN A 3 48.08 23.53 0.35
N ASP A 4 47.82 22.25 0.58
CA ASP A 4 46.62 21.58 0.10
C ASP A 4 45.42 22.23 0.81
N GLY A 5 44.67 23.03 0.06
CA GLY A 5 43.40 23.59 0.51
C GLY A 5 42.39 22.46 0.62
N ASN A 6 42.26 21.91 1.83
CA ASN A 6 41.15 21.05 2.24
C ASN A 6 39.83 21.67 1.77
N THR A 7 39.23 21.08 0.73
CA THR A 7 37.80 21.17 0.46
C THR A 7 37.09 20.55 1.65
N SER A 8 36.58 21.37 2.57
CA SER A 8 35.68 20.88 3.60
C SER A 8 34.44 20.32 2.88
N GLU A 9 34.25 19.01 2.91
CA GLU A 9 33.04 18.37 2.41
C GLU A 9 31.84 18.99 3.13
N ASP A 10 30.95 19.64 2.37
CA ASP A 10 29.70 20.13 2.91
C ASP A 10 28.78 18.94 3.18
N VAL A 11 28.86 18.43 4.40
CA VAL A 11 28.08 17.31 4.93
C VAL A 11 26.66 17.71 5.34
N SER A 12 26.21 18.94 5.03
CA SER A 12 24.86 19.35 5.35
C SER A 12 23.83 18.52 4.57
N GLU A 13 22.88 17.98 5.32
CA GLU A 13 21.78 17.16 4.83
C GLU A 13 20.77 17.99 4.03
N ILE A 14 20.24 17.40 2.96
CA ILE A 14 19.23 18.00 2.10
C ILE A 14 17.86 17.54 2.58
N LEU A 15 16.98 18.51 2.88
CA LEU A 15 15.55 18.29 3.19
C LEU A 15 15.29 17.33 4.37
N GLY A 16 16.22 17.24 5.32
CA GLY A 16 16.12 16.33 6.47
C GLY A 16 16.29 14.86 6.11
N THR A 17 17.02 14.57 5.03
CA THR A 17 17.33 13.20 4.57
C THR A 17 18.83 12.91 4.74
N SER A 18 19.22 11.64 4.65
CA SER A 18 20.64 11.24 4.68
C SER A 18 21.44 11.63 3.43
N ILE A 19 20.83 12.32 2.46
CA ILE A 19 21.50 12.82 1.25
C ILE A 19 22.16 14.17 1.53
N THR A 20 23.47 14.28 1.27
CA THR A 20 24.24 15.51 1.48
C THR A 20 24.42 16.32 0.20
N TRP A 21 24.73 17.61 0.35
CA TRP A 21 25.12 18.46 -0.79
C TRP A 21 26.38 17.96 -1.49
N SER A 22 27.38 17.48 -0.74
CA SER A 22 28.60 16.90 -1.33
C SER A 22 28.29 15.72 -2.25
N TRP A 23 27.39 14.81 -1.84
CA TRP A 23 26.97 13.67 -2.64
C TRP A 23 26.26 14.12 -3.93
N VAL A 24 25.33 15.07 -3.84
CA VAL A 24 24.61 15.59 -5.01
C VAL A 24 25.58 16.28 -5.98
N GLU A 25 26.53 17.05 -5.45
CA GLU A 25 27.55 17.73 -6.24
C GLU A 25 28.40 16.74 -7.03
N GLU A 26 28.92 15.70 -6.35
CA GLU A 26 29.76 14.69 -6.98
C GLU A 26 29.02 13.97 -8.12
N LYS A 27 27.79 13.53 -7.87
CA LYS A 27 26.96 12.83 -8.87
C LYS A 27 26.66 13.73 -10.07
N LEU A 28 26.30 15.00 -9.85
CA LEU A 28 26.00 15.94 -10.93
C LEU A 28 27.26 16.34 -11.69
N LYS A 29 28.40 16.57 -11.03
CA LYS A 29 29.68 16.85 -11.70
C LYS A 29 30.10 15.70 -12.60
N CYS A 30 29.97 14.46 -12.12
CA CYS A 30 30.25 13.27 -12.90
C CYS A 30 29.34 13.19 -14.14
N LYS A 31 28.02 13.36 -13.95
CA LYS A 31 27.04 13.30 -15.05
C LYS A 31 27.22 14.42 -16.08
N LEU A 32 27.44 15.65 -15.62
CA LEU A 32 27.53 16.85 -16.45
C LEU A 32 28.95 17.10 -16.97
N GLN A 33 29.93 16.30 -16.53
CA GLN A 33 31.35 16.41 -16.90
C GLN A 33 31.92 17.82 -16.64
N THR A 34 31.50 18.46 -15.55
CA THR A 34 31.95 19.80 -15.17
C THR A 34 32.98 19.79 -14.06
N LYS A 35 33.81 20.83 -14.04
CA LYS A 35 34.76 21.12 -12.95
C LYS A 35 34.20 22.10 -11.91
N SER A 36 33.08 22.77 -12.21
CA SER A 36 32.43 23.67 -11.27
C SER A 36 31.93 22.91 -10.04
N CYS A 37 31.98 23.56 -8.88
CA CYS A 37 31.48 23.04 -7.60
C CYS A 37 30.28 23.88 -7.14
N PHE A 38 29.57 23.46 -6.09
CA PHE A 38 28.53 24.27 -5.50
C PHE A 38 29.11 25.32 -4.54
N GLY A 39 28.68 26.56 -4.72
CA GLY A 39 28.95 27.68 -3.83
C GLY A 39 28.01 27.71 -2.62
N ASN A 40 28.01 28.86 -1.94
CA ASN A 40 27.27 29.06 -0.70
C ASN A 40 25.79 29.44 -0.92
N GLY A 41 25.40 29.79 -2.15
CA GLY A 41 24.04 30.18 -2.54
C GLY A 41 23.10 29.00 -2.82
N LYS A 42 23.59 27.75 -2.76
CA LYS A 42 22.79 26.55 -2.97
C LYS A 42 21.65 26.45 -1.95
N LYS A 43 20.48 25.99 -2.40
CA LYS A 43 19.26 25.93 -1.57
C LYS A 43 18.38 24.76 -1.96
N ALA A 44 17.74 24.13 -0.99
CA ALA A 44 16.73 23.10 -1.21
C ALA A 44 15.36 23.58 -0.72
N VAL A 45 14.30 23.29 -1.49
CA VAL A 45 12.90 23.59 -1.15
C VAL A 45 12.06 22.35 -1.37
N ARG A 46 11.35 21.89 -0.34
CA ARG A 46 10.40 20.77 -0.47
C ARG A 46 9.18 21.23 -1.27
N ILE A 47 8.76 20.43 -2.24
CA ILE A 47 7.59 20.69 -3.09
C ILE A 47 6.65 19.47 -3.04
N GLY A 48 5.39 19.64 -3.44
CA GLY A 48 4.41 18.54 -3.43
C GLY A 48 3.94 18.09 -2.04
N ILE A 49 4.17 18.88 -0.99
CA ILE A 49 3.69 18.58 0.38
C ILE A 49 2.16 18.48 0.37
N GLY A 50 1.61 17.40 0.94
CA GLY A 50 0.16 17.18 1.01
C GLY A 50 -0.49 16.80 -0.33
N GLN A 51 0.29 16.46 -1.36
CA GLN A 51 -0.21 15.97 -2.65
C GLN A 51 -0.22 14.43 -2.77
N GLY A 52 0.10 13.73 -1.67
CA GLY A 52 -0.01 12.28 -1.58
C GLY A 52 1.16 11.48 -2.18
N PHE A 53 2.34 12.09 -2.31
CA PHE A 53 3.52 11.38 -2.78
C PHE A 53 4.11 10.47 -1.68
N ALA A 54 4.45 9.22 -2.05
CA ALA A 54 5.23 8.29 -1.22
C ALA A 54 6.73 8.69 -1.07
N SER A 55 7.11 9.86 -1.58
CA SER A 55 8.49 10.34 -1.66
C SER A 55 8.60 11.80 -1.22
N ILE A 56 9.76 12.17 -0.67
CA ILE A 56 10.16 13.57 -0.53
C ILE A 56 10.56 14.08 -1.91
N ILE A 57 9.81 15.08 -2.40
CA ILE A 57 10.15 15.79 -3.63
C ILE A 57 10.72 17.16 -3.26
N GLY A 58 11.88 17.49 -3.84
CA GLY A 58 12.58 18.73 -3.58
C GLY A 58 13.02 19.41 -4.86
N ARG A 59 12.93 20.74 -4.91
CA ARG A 59 13.65 21.56 -5.87
C ARG A 59 14.97 22.01 -5.26
N LEU A 60 16.07 21.68 -5.92
CA LEU A 60 17.40 22.16 -5.57
C LEU A 60 17.77 23.33 -6.49
N TYR A 61 18.18 24.44 -5.90
CA TYR A 61 18.78 25.58 -6.56
C TYR A 61 20.30 25.42 -6.45
N LEU A 62 20.96 25.33 -7.60
CA LEU A 62 22.37 24.98 -7.72
C LEU A 62 23.18 26.25 -7.98
N ASP A 63 24.10 26.58 -7.07
CA ASP A 63 25.00 27.72 -7.18
C ASP A 63 26.35 27.26 -7.74
N TRP A 64 26.55 27.24 -9.05
CA TRP A 64 27.79 26.72 -9.65
C TRP A 64 28.93 27.74 -9.58
N VAL A 65 30.11 27.29 -9.13
CA VAL A 65 31.33 28.11 -9.01
C VAL A 65 32.52 27.38 -9.66
N PRO A 66 33.15 27.94 -10.72
CA PRO A 66 32.73 29.14 -11.43
C PRO A 66 31.37 28.95 -12.12
N GLU A 67 30.66 30.06 -12.33
CA GLU A 67 29.37 30.07 -13.01
C GLU A 67 29.49 29.54 -14.44
N ASP A 68 28.52 28.72 -14.86
CA ASP A 68 28.42 28.19 -16.22
C ASP A 68 26.95 28.14 -16.61
N GLU A 69 26.59 28.96 -17.60
CA GLU A 69 25.22 29.09 -18.12
C GLU A 69 24.69 27.80 -18.76
N ASN A 70 25.57 26.86 -19.11
CA ASN A 70 25.17 25.56 -19.68
C ASN A 70 24.80 24.53 -18.62
N LEU A 71 25.07 24.80 -17.34
CA LEU A 71 24.71 23.92 -16.24
C LEU A 71 23.29 24.23 -15.73
N PRO A 72 22.54 23.21 -15.27
CA PRO A 72 21.22 23.43 -14.72
C PRO A 72 21.31 24.30 -13.46
N GLN A 73 20.52 25.36 -13.42
CA GLN A 73 20.38 26.24 -12.26
C GLN A 73 19.44 25.62 -11.21
N THR A 74 18.51 24.79 -11.63
CA THR A 74 17.65 24.01 -10.74
C THR A 74 17.50 22.56 -11.21
N VAL A 75 17.29 21.67 -10.24
CA VAL A 75 16.95 20.26 -10.48
C VAL A 75 15.87 19.81 -9.49
N ILE A 76 15.12 18.78 -9.85
CA ILE A 76 14.17 18.12 -8.95
C ILE A 76 14.82 16.85 -8.42
N ILE A 77 14.80 16.67 -7.09
CA ILE A 77 15.23 15.45 -6.42
C ILE A 77 13.99 14.72 -5.87
N LYS A 78 13.89 13.42 -6.14
CA LYS A 78 12.88 12.51 -5.58
C LYS A 78 13.61 11.48 -4.72
N ILE A 79 13.26 11.46 -3.44
CA ILE A 79 13.83 10.57 -2.43
C ILE A 79 12.68 9.77 -1.81
N PRO A 80 12.63 8.45 -1.99
CA PRO A 80 11.62 7.60 -1.35
C PRO A 80 11.57 7.82 0.15
N SER A 81 10.37 7.94 0.72
CA SER A 81 10.18 8.26 2.14
C SER A 81 9.08 7.40 2.74
N ILE A 82 9.49 6.54 3.69
CA ILE A 82 8.54 5.71 4.44
C ILE A 82 7.59 6.60 5.24
N GLU A 83 8.10 7.66 5.87
CA GLU A 83 7.27 8.64 6.58
C GLU A 83 6.20 9.26 5.68
N SER A 84 6.56 9.67 4.45
CA SER A 84 5.60 10.24 3.50
C SER A 84 4.57 9.20 3.04
N THR A 85 4.98 7.93 2.92
CA THR A 85 4.09 6.80 2.62
C THR A 85 3.11 6.55 3.77
N MET A 86 3.56 6.62 5.02
CA MET A 86 2.71 6.46 6.20
C MET A 86 1.71 7.60 6.33
N GLN A 87 2.13 8.86 6.12
CA GLN A 87 1.23 10.01 6.11
C GLN A 87 0.12 9.90 5.05
N LEU A 88 0.44 9.34 3.87
CA LEU A 88 -0.55 9.06 2.83
C LEU A 88 -1.60 8.03 3.29
N LEU A 89 -1.16 6.96 3.96
CA LEU A 89 -2.04 5.91 4.49
C LEU A 89 -2.92 6.41 5.65
N GLU A 90 -2.38 7.27 6.51
CA GLU A 90 -3.12 7.93 7.59
C GLU A 90 -4.24 8.83 7.03
N GLY A 91 -3.96 9.62 5.98
CA GLY A 91 -4.93 10.50 5.33
C GLY A 91 -6.08 9.77 4.60
N LEU A 92 -5.94 8.46 4.33
CA LEU A 92 -6.93 7.62 3.67
C LEU A 92 -8.02 7.07 4.61
N ASN A 93 -8.09 7.50 5.88
CA ASN A 93 -8.93 6.88 6.93
C ASN A 93 -8.69 5.36 7.07
N SER A 94 -7.51 4.88 6.68
CA SER A 94 -7.02 3.53 7.00
C SER A 94 -6.42 3.47 8.42
N THR A 95 -6.68 4.51 9.21
CA THR A 95 -6.06 4.85 10.50
C THR A 95 -6.17 3.74 11.54
N ARG A 96 -7.20 2.89 11.51
CA ARG A 96 -7.29 1.77 12.46
C ARG A 96 -6.15 0.76 12.35
N MET A 97 -5.69 0.43 11.13
CA MET A 97 -4.65 -0.61 10.97
C MET A 97 -3.27 -0.16 11.44
N LEU A 98 -2.95 1.13 11.34
CA LEU A 98 -1.67 1.71 11.80
C LEU A 98 -1.70 2.08 13.28
N GLU A 99 -2.87 2.50 13.79
CA GLU A 99 -3.06 2.87 15.21
C GLU A 99 -3.11 1.64 16.14
N GLU A 100 -3.58 0.49 15.67
CA GLU A 100 -3.77 -0.75 16.44
C GLU A 100 -2.61 -1.77 16.30
N ALA A 101 -1.68 -1.55 15.34
CA ALA A 101 -0.51 -2.38 15.10
C ALA A 101 0.48 -2.36 16.27
N THR A 102 0.98 -3.54 16.66
CA THR A 102 2.06 -3.68 17.66
C THR A 102 3.35 -3.00 17.17
N SER A 103 4.34 -2.72 18.04
CA SER A 103 5.63 -2.15 17.56
C SER A 103 6.29 -3.04 16.51
N ASN A 104 6.15 -4.36 16.65
CA ASN A 104 6.68 -5.34 15.69
C ASN A 104 5.83 -5.40 14.41
N ASP A 105 4.50 -5.28 14.48
CA ASP A 105 3.67 -5.19 13.27
C ASP A 105 3.91 -3.89 12.52
N ARG A 106 4.19 -2.79 13.23
CA ARG A 106 4.62 -1.53 12.61
C ARG A 106 5.99 -1.73 11.96
N GLU A 107 6.95 -2.38 12.61
CA GLU A 107 8.26 -2.69 12.03
C GLU A 107 8.13 -3.58 10.79
N ASP A 108 7.33 -4.64 10.83
CA ASP A 108 7.11 -5.58 9.72
C ASP A 108 6.31 -4.93 8.57
N LEU A 109 5.30 -4.13 8.86
CA LEU A 109 4.61 -3.28 7.88
C LEU A 109 5.59 -2.26 7.29
N LEU A 110 6.41 -1.60 8.11
CA LEU A 110 7.45 -0.68 7.66
C LEU A 110 8.42 -1.40 6.73
N VAL A 111 8.89 -2.60 7.05
CA VAL A 111 9.80 -3.39 6.20
C VAL A 111 9.15 -3.74 4.87
N LYS A 112 7.87 -4.12 4.85
CA LYS A 112 7.13 -4.42 3.60
C LYS A 112 6.87 -3.17 2.77
N PHE A 113 6.40 -2.10 3.38
CA PHE A 113 6.23 -0.81 2.70
C PHE A 113 7.55 -0.30 2.17
N THR A 114 8.64 -0.48 2.92
CA THR A 114 9.99 -0.19 2.47
C THR A 114 10.32 -1.03 1.24
N SER A 115 10.08 -2.34 1.26
CA SER A 115 10.35 -3.21 0.10
C SER A 115 9.56 -2.80 -1.15
N VAL A 116 8.27 -2.50 -1.01
CA VAL A 116 7.41 -2.05 -2.12
C VAL A 116 7.86 -0.69 -2.63
N LEU A 117 8.13 0.25 -1.72
CA LEU A 117 8.65 1.57 -2.03
C LEU A 117 9.99 1.47 -2.80
N GLN A 118 10.89 0.59 -2.36
CA GLN A 118 12.16 0.32 -3.02
C GLN A 118 11.94 -0.29 -4.42
N GLN A 119 10.98 -1.21 -4.57
CA GLN A 119 10.64 -1.80 -5.86
C GLN A 119 10.08 -0.74 -6.82
N CYS A 120 9.06 0.02 -6.42
CA CYS A 120 8.48 1.13 -7.18
C CYS A 120 9.53 2.15 -7.62
N HIS A 121 10.41 2.54 -6.70
CA HIS A 121 11.54 3.42 -7.02
C HIS A 121 12.48 2.79 -8.06
N ASN A 122 12.86 1.54 -7.89
CA ASN A 122 13.73 0.84 -8.83
C ASN A 122 13.06 0.64 -10.21
N THR A 123 11.75 0.45 -10.26
CA THR A 123 10.94 0.42 -11.49
C THR A 123 11.06 1.76 -12.23
N GLU A 124 10.85 2.87 -11.53
CA GLU A 124 10.96 4.22 -12.11
C GLU A 124 12.39 4.50 -12.60
N VAL A 125 13.40 4.14 -11.81
CA VAL A 125 14.80 4.26 -12.22
C VAL A 125 15.07 3.49 -13.50
N SER A 126 14.59 2.25 -13.58
CA SER A 126 14.78 1.39 -14.76
C SER A 126 14.10 1.96 -16.00
N PHE A 127 12.93 2.59 -15.84
CA PHE A 127 12.26 3.30 -16.92
C PHE A 127 13.09 4.48 -17.45
N TYR A 128 13.65 5.34 -16.58
CA TYR A 128 14.51 6.45 -17.04
C TYR A 128 15.83 5.97 -17.67
N GLU A 129 16.38 4.83 -17.23
CA GLU A 129 17.52 4.17 -17.87
C GLU A 129 17.16 3.72 -19.30
N LEU A 130 15.98 3.12 -19.48
CA LEU A 130 15.45 2.71 -20.79
C LEU A 130 15.31 3.92 -21.74
N LEU A 131 14.72 5.02 -21.27
CA LEU A 131 14.58 6.25 -22.06
C LEU A 131 15.93 6.79 -22.52
N SER A 132 16.88 6.89 -21.59
CA SER A 132 18.21 7.45 -21.84
C SER A 132 19.03 6.63 -22.82
N SER A 133 18.86 5.30 -22.79
CA SER A 133 19.64 4.36 -23.61
C SER A 133 19.15 4.25 -25.04
N ASN A 134 17.86 4.54 -25.28
CA ASN A 134 17.20 4.26 -26.56
C ASN A 134 16.73 5.50 -27.32
N GLY A 135 17.00 6.70 -26.80
CA GLY A 135 16.72 7.96 -27.50
C GLY A 135 15.24 8.22 -27.77
N LEU A 136 14.36 7.73 -26.90
CA LEU A 136 12.91 7.95 -26.98
C LEU A 136 12.58 9.42 -26.68
N HIS A 137 11.71 10.04 -27.49
CA HIS A 137 11.31 11.45 -27.35
C HIS A 137 10.04 11.63 -26.51
N ILE A 138 9.77 10.66 -25.64
CA ILE A 138 8.68 10.73 -24.67
C ILE A 138 8.84 12.00 -23.84
N LYS A 139 7.74 12.71 -23.61
CA LYS A 139 7.69 13.91 -22.78
C LYS A 139 7.87 13.54 -21.31
N ALA A 140 9.07 13.11 -20.91
CA ALA A 140 9.46 12.88 -19.53
C ALA A 140 10.65 13.78 -19.17
N PRO A 141 10.85 14.14 -17.89
CA PRO A 141 12.01 14.93 -17.47
C PRO A 141 13.32 14.20 -17.78
N LYS A 142 14.36 14.96 -18.13
CA LYS A 142 15.70 14.40 -18.29
C LYS A 142 16.23 13.93 -16.94
N ALA A 143 16.66 12.68 -16.85
CA ALA A 143 17.32 12.16 -15.66
C ALA A 143 18.82 12.52 -15.64
N TYR A 144 19.27 13.13 -14.55
CA TYR A 144 20.67 13.40 -14.27
C TYR A 144 21.29 12.29 -13.41
N VAL A 145 20.62 11.92 -12.33
CA VAL A 145 21.10 10.91 -11.38
C VAL A 145 20.02 9.86 -11.20
N LEU A 146 20.42 8.60 -11.29
CA LEU A 146 19.58 7.43 -11.17
C LEU A 146 20.30 6.45 -10.23
N GLN A 147 19.80 6.32 -9.01
CA GLN A 147 20.35 5.42 -8.01
C GLN A 147 19.28 4.46 -7.53
N LYS A 148 19.45 3.17 -7.83
CA LYS A 148 18.60 2.08 -7.36
C LYS A 148 18.95 1.69 -5.92
N PHE A 149 17.97 1.18 -5.20
CA PHE A 149 18.24 0.34 -4.04
C PHE A 149 18.86 -0.97 -4.51
N THR A 150 19.94 -1.39 -3.84
CA THR A 150 20.61 -2.68 -4.05
C THR A 150 20.99 -3.26 -2.69
N LYS A 151 21.49 -4.49 -2.65
CA LYS A 151 21.99 -5.09 -1.39
C LYS A 151 23.11 -4.27 -0.74
N ASP A 152 23.86 -3.52 -1.54
CA ASP A 152 25.01 -2.73 -1.12
C ASP A 152 24.70 -1.22 -1.06
N CYS A 153 23.47 -0.81 -1.42
CA CYS A 153 23.04 0.58 -1.42
C CYS A 153 21.58 0.68 -0.97
N ASP A 154 21.40 1.15 0.25
CA ASP A 154 20.11 1.37 0.91
C ASP A 154 19.53 2.78 0.63
N GLN A 155 20.09 3.51 -0.34
CA GLN A 155 19.66 4.86 -0.71
C GLN A 155 19.17 4.90 -2.17
N GLY A 156 17.86 5.04 -2.37
CA GLY A 156 17.27 5.33 -3.67
C GLY A 156 17.19 6.84 -3.92
N VAL A 157 17.68 7.31 -5.08
CA VAL A 157 17.57 8.73 -5.47
C VAL A 157 17.34 8.86 -6.97
N ILE A 158 16.40 9.72 -7.36
CA ILE A 158 16.24 10.20 -8.73
C ILE A 158 16.45 11.72 -8.74
N VAL A 159 17.33 12.21 -9.61
CA VAL A 159 17.49 13.64 -9.89
C VAL A 159 17.09 13.91 -11.33
N LEU A 160 16.05 14.73 -11.51
CA LEU A 160 15.42 15.06 -12.77
C LEU A 160 15.62 16.54 -13.13
N SER A 161 15.52 16.86 -14.41
CA SER A 161 15.43 18.25 -14.88
C SER A 161 14.18 18.93 -14.37
N ASP A 162 14.35 20.11 -13.77
CA ASP A 162 13.25 20.99 -13.44
C ASP A 162 12.57 21.51 -14.71
N GLN A 163 11.24 21.51 -14.70
CA GLN A 163 10.43 21.93 -15.85
C GLN A 163 10.16 23.44 -15.84
N GLY A 164 10.59 24.15 -14.79
CA GLY A 164 10.50 25.60 -14.67
C GLY A 164 9.41 26.05 -13.69
N ASP A 165 9.23 27.36 -13.59
CA ASP A 165 8.18 27.99 -12.75
C ASP A 165 6.91 28.32 -13.54
N ASP A 166 6.95 28.21 -14.87
CA ASP A 166 5.83 28.48 -15.78
C ASP A 166 4.97 27.23 -16.07
N VAL A 167 5.19 26.16 -15.31
CA VAL A 167 4.46 24.89 -15.43
C VAL A 167 3.50 24.64 -14.27
N VAL A 168 2.48 23.84 -14.52
CA VAL A 168 1.35 23.58 -13.62
C VAL A 168 0.95 22.11 -13.69
N VAL A 169 0.61 21.54 -12.53
CA VAL A 169 -0.12 20.26 -12.43
C VAL A 169 -1.59 20.58 -12.21
N LEU A 170 -2.48 19.95 -12.98
CA LEU A 170 -3.92 20.20 -12.88
C LEU A 170 -4.56 19.25 -11.87
N MET A 171 -5.45 19.81 -11.03
CA MET A 171 -6.18 19.04 -10.04
C MET A 171 -7.19 18.09 -10.69
N LEU A 172 -7.57 17.03 -9.98
CA LEU A 172 -8.47 16.00 -10.53
C LEU A 172 -9.83 16.53 -10.97
N PHE A 173 -10.34 17.61 -10.38
CA PHE A 173 -11.61 18.23 -10.79
C PHE A 173 -11.46 19.24 -11.95
N ASN A 174 -10.24 19.57 -12.36
CA ASN A 174 -10.03 20.35 -13.59
C ASN A 174 -10.17 19.46 -14.82
N ASN A 175 -10.66 20.05 -15.91
CA ASN A 175 -10.74 19.38 -17.21
C ASN A 175 -9.75 20.02 -18.18
N VAL A 176 -9.20 19.19 -19.06
CA VAL A 176 -8.50 19.60 -20.28
C VAL A 176 -9.39 19.32 -21.48
N THR A 177 -9.05 19.91 -22.61
CA THR A 177 -9.73 19.66 -23.88
C THR A 177 -9.27 18.34 -24.52
N PRO A 178 -10.08 17.77 -25.43
CA PRO A 178 -9.66 16.61 -26.23
C PRO A 178 -8.35 16.83 -27.00
N ASP A 179 -8.07 18.04 -27.46
CA ASP A 179 -6.81 18.33 -28.17
C ASP A 179 -5.60 18.33 -27.21
N GLU A 180 -5.79 18.77 -25.97
CA GLU A 180 -4.75 18.77 -24.95
C GLU A 180 -4.41 17.35 -24.50
N ILE A 181 -5.41 16.53 -24.14
CA ILE A 181 -5.17 15.14 -23.71
C ILE A 181 -4.48 14.32 -24.81
N MET A 182 -4.74 14.61 -26.09
CA MET A 182 -4.07 13.94 -27.19
C MET A 182 -2.56 14.20 -27.24
N GLN A 183 -2.04 15.30 -26.69
CA GLN A 183 -0.59 15.49 -26.56
C GLN A 183 0.04 14.41 -25.67
N VAL A 184 -0.69 13.96 -24.64
CA VAL A 184 -0.27 12.85 -23.75
C VAL A 184 -0.31 11.54 -24.51
N PHE A 185 -1.41 11.25 -25.20
CA PHE A 185 -1.56 10.01 -25.98
C PHE A 185 -0.61 9.91 -27.17
N ASP A 186 -0.29 11.03 -27.80
CA ASP A 186 0.73 11.10 -28.86
C ASP A 186 2.13 10.77 -28.30
N SER A 187 2.43 11.17 -27.06
CA SER A 187 3.68 10.79 -26.38
C SER A 187 3.69 9.32 -25.95
N LEU A 188 2.56 8.77 -25.47
CA LEU A 188 2.45 7.35 -25.13
C LEU A 188 2.50 6.45 -26.37
N ALA A 189 1.94 6.89 -27.50
CA ALA A 189 1.97 6.12 -28.74
C ALA A 189 3.41 5.81 -29.20
N GLU A 190 4.37 6.71 -28.94
CA GLU A 190 5.80 6.46 -29.20
C GLU A 190 6.34 5.34 -28.29
N LEU A 191 6.06 5.40 -26.98
CA LEU A 191 6.45 4.35 -26.02
C LEU A 191 5.83 2.98 -26.37
N HIS A 192 4.55 2.99 -26.72
CA HIS A 192 3.79 1.81 -27.10
C HIS A 192 4.35 1.22 -28.40
N ALA A 193 4.63 2.04 -29.42
CA ALA A 193 5.27 1.58 -30.65
C ALA A 193 6.66 0.97 -30.38
N TYR A 194 7.47 1.62 -29.54
CA TYR A 194 8.78 1.12 -29.17
C TYR A 194 8.72 -0.25 -28.48
N SER A 195 7.85 -0.40 -27.47
CA SER A 195 7.71 -1.67 -26.72
C SER A 195 7.14 -2.82 -27.56
N LEU A 196 6.30 -2.52 -28.56
CA LEU A 196 5.85 -3.53 -29.54
C LEU A 196 6.97 -3.97 -30.48
N ALA A 197 7.87 -3.05 -30.85
CA ALA A 197 9.01 -3.33 -31.71
C ALA A 197 10.19 -3.99 -30.96
N HIS A 198 10.30 -3.75 -29.65
CA HIS A 198 11.41 -4.21 -28.79
C HIS A 198 10.89 -4.89 -27.52
N PRO A 199 10.26 -6.08 -27.61
CA PRO A 199 9.68 -6.77 -26.45
C PRO A 199 10.68 -7.07 -25.32
N GLU A 200 11.98 -7.12 -25.61
CA GLU A 200 13.05 -7.23 -24.61
C GLU A 200 13.06 -6.07 -23.61
N CYS A 201 12.41 -4.94 -23.90
CA CYS A 201 12.29 -3.83 -22.95
C CYS A 201 11.49 -4.20 -21.69
N PHE A 202 10.66 -5.25 -21.74
CA PHE A 202 9.93 -5.75 -20.58
C PHE A 202 10.86 -6.35 -19.52
N ASP A 203 12.00 -6.91 -19.93
CA ASP A 203 13.01 -7.43 -18.99
C ASP A 203 13.85 -6.31 -18.36
N ALA A 204 13.92 -5.15 -19.02
CA ALA A 204 14.67 -3.99 -18.56
C ALA A 204 13.96 -3.22 -17.44
N VAL A 205 12.64 -3.35 -17.33
CA VAL A 205 11.84 -2.75 -16.27
C VAL A 205 11.41 -3.86 -15.31
N SER A 206 11.94 -3.88 -14.08
CA SER A 206 11.41 -4.75 -13.02
C SER A 206 10.01 -4.24 -12.65
N PRO A 207 8.91 -4.86 -13.08
CA PRO A 207 7.60 -4.25 -12.90
C PRO A 207 7.22 -4.29 -11.42
N SER A 208 6.70 -3.17 -10.92
CA SER A 208 5.81 -3.14 -9.75
C SER A 208 4.43 -2.82 -10.28
N SER A 209 3.51 -3.76 -10.14
CA SER A 209 2.10 -3.56 -10.48
C SER A 209 1.34 -3.08 -9.24
N LEU A 210 0.18 -2.42 -9.44
CA LEU A 210 -0.77 -2.18 -8.34
C LEU A 210 -1.10 -3.47 -7.57
N SER A 211 -1.05 -4.63 -8.23
CA SER A 211 -1.27 -5.93 -7.59
C SER A 211 -0.19 -6.33 -6.58
N ASP A 212 1.05 -5.86 -6.73
CA ASP A 212 2.15 -6.07 -5.77
C ASP A 212 1.94 -5.23 -4.48
N LEU A 213 1.27 -4.08 -4.61
CA LEU A 213 0.80 -3.25 -3.50
C LEU A 213 -0.30 -3.93 -2.67
N TYR A 214 -0.99 -4.93 -3.24
CA TYR A 214 -2.09 -5.68 -2.62
C TYR A 214 -1.70 -7.08 -2.11
N GLN A 215 -0.43 -7.49 -2.23
CA GLN A 215 0.06 -8.80 -1.77
C GLN A 215 1.07 -8.65 -0.62
N MET A 216 0.59 -8.59 0.62
CA MET A 216 1.41 -8.44 1.84
C MET A 216 1.35 -9.69 2.73
N HIS A 217 2.47 -10.39 2.99
CA HIS A 217 2.56 -11.50 3.97
C HIS A 217 3.80 -11.39 4.87
N ASP A 218 3.61 -11.78 6.14
CA ASP A 218 4.48 -11.53 7.30
C ASP A 218 5.23 -12.75 7.84
N GLN A 219 6.37 -12.50 8.51
CA GLN A 219 7.10 -13.47 9.33
C GLN A 219 7.83 -12.76 10.49
N SER A 220 7.53 -13.11 11.75
CA SER A 220 8.54 -13.06 12.82
C SER A 220 8.24 -14.00 13.99
N LYS A 221 9.31 -14.44 14.68
CA LYS A 221 9.30 -15.26 15.90
C LYS A 221 9.98 -14.50 17.04
N GLY A 222 9.34 -14.48 18.22
CA GLY A 222 9.96 -14.14 19.50
C GLY A 222 8.91 -14.20 20.63
N PHE A 223 9.12 -15.00 21.68
CA PHE A 223 8.14 -15.15 22.77
C PHE A 223 8.51 -14.29 23.99
N ALA A 224 7.57 -13.49 24.49
CA ALA A 224 7.70 -12.67 25.71
C ALA A 224 7.52 -13.48 27.03
N SER A 225 7.64 -14.79 26.96
CA SER A 225 7.41 -15.71 28.08
C SER A 225 8.45 -16.82 28.07
N ILE A 226 8.87 -17.24 29.27
CA ILE A 226 9.59 -18.49 29.46
C ILE A 226 8.59 -19.61 29.24
N ILE A 227 8.83 -20.42 28.21
CA ILE A 227 8.07 -21.63 27.94
C ILE A 227 8.99 -22.81 28.24
N GLY A 228 8.56 -23.68 29.15
CA GLY A 228 9.32 -24.84 29.58
C GLY A 228 8.47 -26.10 29.61
N ARG A 229 9.10 -27.26 29.43
CA ARG A 229 8.49 -28.55 29.72
C ARG A 229 8.94 -29.00 31.11
N LEU A 230 7.99 -29.29 31.99
CA LEU A 230 8.24 -29.85 33.31
C LEU A 230 7.98 -31.36 33.31
N TYR A 231 8.82 -32.09 34.01
CA TYR A 231 8.67 -33.53 34.27
C TYR A 231 8.23 -33.68 35.73
N LEU A 232 7.13 -34.40 35.97
CA LEU A 232 6.48 -34.49 37.27
C LEU A 232 6.67 -35.88 37.87
N ASP A 233 7.18 -35.92 39.10
CA ASP A 233 7.42 -37.15 39.87
C ASP A 233 6.41 -37.22 41.03
N TRP A 234 5.29 -37.91 40.81
CA TRP A 234 4.18 -37.98 41.76
C TRP A 234 4.46 -39.01 42.86
N VAL A 235 4.26 -38.62 44.12
CA VAL A 235 4.38 -39.53 45.28
C VAL A 235 3.09 -39.52 46.09
N PRO A 236 2.33 -40.64 46.16
CA PRO A 236 2.59 -41.92 45.49
C PRO A 236 2.40 -41.85 43.97
N GLU A 237 3.04 -42.75 43.23
CA GLU A 237 2.88 -42.86 41.78
C GLU A 237 1.40 -43.07 41.42
N ASP A 238 0.88 -42.25 40.50
CA ASP A 238 -0.47 -42.37 39.94
C ASP A 238 -0.39 -42.24 38.41
N GLU A 239 -0.67 -43.34 37.72
CA GLU A 239 -0.65 -43.42 36.25
C GLU A 239 -1.71 -42.53 35.59
N ASN A 240 -2.72 -42.06 36.33
CA ASN A 240 -3.76 -41.16 35.81
C ASN A 240 -3.35 -39.68 35.82
N LEU A 241 -2.23 -39.33 36.45
CA LEU A 241 -1.72 -37.97 36.52
C LEU A 241 -0.70 -37.70 35.39
N PRO A 242 -0.63 -36.46 34.88
CA PRO A 242 0.29 -36.12 33.79
C PRO A 242 1.75 -36.28 34.25
N GLN A 243 2.55 -36.99 33.45
CA GLN A 243 4.00 -37.17 33.68
C GLN A 243 4.82 -35.97 33.18
N THR A 244 4.29 -35.23 32.22
CA THR A 244 4.86 -33.97 31.73
C THR A 244 3.79 -32.91 31.53
N VAL A 245 4.17 -31.65 31.70
CA VAL A 245 3.32 -30.48 31.43
C VAL A 245 4.14 -29.37 30.77
N ILE A 246 3.49 -28.50 30.00
CA ILE A 246 4.09 -27.27 29.48
C ILE A 246 3.74 -26.13 30.43
N ILE A 247 4.77 -25.44 30.93
CA ILE A 247 4.60 -24.23 31.73
C ILE A 247 4.97 -23.00 30.90
N LYS A 248 4.11 -21.98 30.96
CA LYS A 248 4.35 -20.66 30.39
C LYS A 248 4.34 -19.63 31.51
N ILE A 249 5.45 -18.93 31.66
CA ILE A 249 5.65 -17.91 32.69
C ILE A 249 6.07 -16.61 32.00
N PRO A 250 5.30 -15.51 32.13
CA PRO A 250 5.71 -14.21 31.63
C PRO A 250 7.05 -13.79 32.25
N SER A 251 7.97 -13.28 31.43
CA SER A 251 9.34 -12.95 31.87
C SER A 251 9.70 -11.53 31.48
N ILE A 252 9.86 -10.66 32.47
CA ILE A 252 10.30 -9.27 32.28
C ILE A 252 11.69 -9.25 31.62
N GLU A 253 12.57 -10.19 31.95
CA GLU A 253 13.92 -10.27 31.39
C GLU A 253 13.92 -10.71 29.91
N SER A 254 13.06 -11.66 29.54
CA SER A 254 12.87 -12.08 28.14
C SER A 254 12.26 -10.96 27.30
N THR A 255 11.38 -10.16 27.90
CA THR A 255 10.81 -8.96 27.29
C THR A 255 11.84 -7.83 27.17
N LYS A 256 12.74 -7.64 28.14
CA LYS A 256 13.87 -6.71 28.03
C LYS A 256 14.82 -7.08 26.89
N GLN A 257 15.17 -8.37 26.77
CA GLN A 257 15.99 -8.86 25.65
C GLN A 257 15.31 -8.68 24.30
N LEU A 258 13.98 -8.84 24.24
CA LEU A 258 13.18 -8.55 23.05
C LEU A 258 13.23 -7.04 22.69
N LEU A 259 13.15 -6.16 23.70
CA LEU A 259 13.24 -4.70 23.54
C LEU A 259 14.65 -4.20 23.18
N GLU A 260 15.70 -4.86 23.67
CA GLU A 260 17.10 -4.56 23.34
C GLU A 260 17.47 -4.97 21.90
N GLY A 261 16.77 -5.96 21.32
CA GLY A 261 16.93 -6.38 19.93
C GLY A 261 16.19 -5.52 18.90
N LEU A 262 15.20 -4.73 19.34
CA LEU A 262 14.47 -3.75 18.52
C LEU A 262 15.28 -2.44 18.57
N ASN A 263 16.02 -2.12 17.52
CA ASN A 263 17.04 -1.06 17.45
C ASN A 263 16.46 0.40 17.52
N SER A 264 15.72 0.70 18.57
CA SER A 264 15.15 2.02 18.91
C SER A 264 15.97 2.70 20.02
N THR A 265 17.29 2.77 19.87
CA THR A 265 18.21 3.51 20.75
C THR A 265 18.19 5.01 20.47
N ARG A 266 17.04 5.65 20.72
CA ARG A 266 16.97 7.12 20.90
C ARG A 266 16.11 7.50 22.11
N MET A 267 14.95 6.87 22.27
CA MET A 267 14.08 7.14 23.43
C MET A 267 14.65 6.64 24.76
N LEU A 268 15.41 5.53 24.75
CA LEU A 268 16.04 5.02 25.95
C LEU A 268 17.34 5.77 26.28
N GLU A 269 18.14 6.18 25.30
CA GLU A 269 19.42 6.86 25.54
C GLU A 269 19.27 8.31 26.02
N GLU A 270 18.19 9.00 25.63
CA GLU A 270 17.89 10.39 26.03
C GLU A 270 16.96 10.49 27.26
N ALA A 271 16.36 9.37 27.69
CA ALA A 271 15.50 9.27 28.86
C ALA A 271 16.27 9.42 30.18
N THR A 272 15.72 10.18 31.13
CA THR A 272 16.23 10.21 32.50
C THR A 272 16.04 8.84 33.16
N SER A 273 16.75 8.55 34.27
CA SER A 273 16.58 7.28 35.00
C SER A 273 15.13 7.03 35.42
N ASN A 274 14.35 8.09 35.65
CA ASN A 274 12.94 8.01 36.03
C ASN A 274 12.03 7.65 34.85
N ASP A 275 12.35 8.08 33.63
CA ASP A 275 11.55 7.79 32.43
C ASP A 275 11.69 6.32 32.00
N ARG A 276 12.87 5.72 32.22
CA ARG A 276 13.12 4.28 31.96
C ARG A 276 12.35 3.39 32.94
N GLU A 277 12.30 3.79 34.21
CA GLU A 277 11.56 3.06 35.24
C GLU A 277 10.04 3.11 34.98
N ASP A 278 9.54 4.28 34.57
CA ASP A 278 8.11 4.47 34.22
C ASP A 278 7.70 3.65 32.98
N LEU A 279 8.57 3.56 31.96
CA LEU A 279 8.36 2.67 30.81
C LEU A 279 8.34 1.19 31.22
N LEU A 280 9.27 0.76 32.06
CA LEU A 280 9.35 -0.63 32.51
C LEU A 280 8.09 -1.05 33.29
N VAL A 281 7.58 -0.17 34.14
CA VAL A 281 6.32 -0.36 34.90
C VAL A 281 5.14 -0.51 33.93
N LYS A 282 5.06 0.34 32.90
CA LYS A 282 4.00 0.25 31.87
C LYS A 282 4.06 -1.03 31.06
N PHE A 283 5.25 -1.45 30.62
CA PHE A 283 5.43 -2.71 29.90
C PHE A 283 5.08 -3.93 30.74
N THR A 284 5.47 -3.90 32.02
CA THR A 284 5.09 -4.95 32.97
C THR A 284 3.57 -5.03 33.10
N SER A 285 2.88 -3.90 33.18
CA SER A 285 1.41 -3.86 33.21
C SER A 285 0.76 -4.48 31.96
N VAL A 286 1.28 -4.20 30.75
CA VAL A 286 0.74 -4.80 29.52
C VAL A 286 1.01 -6.29 29.43
N LEU A 287 2.22 -6.74 29.80
CA LEU A 287 2.54 -8.17 29.86
C LEU A 287 1.58 -8.93 30.79
N GLN A 288 1.28 -8.33 31.95
CA GLN A 288 0.31 -8.88 32.90
C GLN A 288 -1.10 -8.93 32.30
N GLN A 289 -1.51 -7.89 31.57
CA GLN A 289 -2.80 -7.84 30.91
C GLN A 289 -2.91 -8.91 29.82
N CYS A 290 -1.91 -9.04 28.93
CA CYS A 290 -1.87 -10.06 27.89
C CYS A 290 -1.92 -11.48 28.46
N HIS A 291 -1.14 -11.75 29.51
CA HIS A 291 -1.20 -13.03 30.22
C HIS A 291 -2.60 -13.28 30.81
N ASN A 292 -3.19 -12.28 31.47
CA ASN A 292 -4.52 -12.40 32.07
C ASN A 292 -5.61 -12.62 31.01
N THR A 293 -5.49 -12.00 29.82
CA THR A 293 -6.37 -12.23 28.67
C THR A 293 -6.26 -13.68 28.18
N GLU A 294 -5.04 -14.21 28.03
CA GLU A 294 -4.82 -15.61 27.64
C GLU A 294 -5.41 -16.57 28.68
N VAL A 295 -5.26 -16.26 29.97
CA VAL A 295 -5.91 -17.02 31.06
C VAL A 295 -7.43 -16.97 30.93
N SER A 296 -8.01 -15.77 30.78
CA SER A 296 -9.46 -15.60 30.56
C SER A 296 -9.97 -16.38 29.35
N PHE A 297 -9.17 -16.47 28.28
CA PHE A 297 -9.52 -17.26 27.10
C PHE A 297 -9.59 -18.76 27.42
N TYR A 298 -8.60 -19.33 28.11
CA TYR A 298 -8.66 -20.72 28.53
C TYR A 298 -9.80 -21.00 29.53
N GLU A 299 -10.11 -20.05 30.41
CA GLU A 299 -11.30 -20.13 31.28
C GLU A 299 -12.60 -20.17 30.45
N LEU A 300 -12.72 -19.30 29.44
CA LEU A 300 -13.85 -19.26 28.50
C LEU A 300 -14.04 -20.60 27.78
N LEU A 301 -12.95 -21.19 27.26
CA LEU A 301 -12.98 -22.49 26.60
C LEU A 301 -13.50 -23.58 27.54
N SER A 302 -12.96 -23.64 28.76
CA SER A 302 -13.32 -24.66 29.74
C SER A 302 -14.76 -24.56 30.24
N SER A 303 -15.31 -23.35 30.28
CA SER A 303 -16.64 -23.08 30.86
C SER A 303 -17.79 -23.21 29.87
N ASN A 304 -17.53 -23.06 28.57
CA ASN A 304 -18.58 -22.96 27.54
C ASN A 304 -18.62 -24.15 26.57
N GLY A 305 -17.85 -25.20 26.83
CA GLY A 305 -17.91 -26.45 26.05
C GLY A 305 -17.47 -26.31 24.59
N LEU A 306 -16.71 -25.27 24.26
CA LEU A 306 -16.14 -25.07 22.92
C LEU A 306 -15.20 -26.23 22.57
N HIS A 307 -15.38 -26.81 21.38
CA HIS A 307 -14.61 -27.96 20.91
C HIS A 307 -13.34 -27.56 20.14
N ILE A 308 -12.85 -26.35 20.39
CA ILE A 308 -11.62 -25.80 19.82
C ILE A 308 -10.44 -26.68 20.22
N LYS A 309 -9.58 -27.02 19.25
CA LYS A 309 -8.38 -27.86 19.43
C LYS A 309 -7.27 -27.11 20.17
N ALA A 310 -7.49 -26.77 21.44
CA ALA A 310 -6.51 -26.16 22.33
C ALA A 310 -6.00 -27.16 23.39
N PRO A 311 -4.75 -27.01 23.89
CA PRO A 311 -4.26 -27.80 25.00
C PRO A 311 -5.13 -27.63 26.25
N LYS A 312 -5.29 -28.71 27.02
CA LYS A 312 -5.99 -28.64 28.30
C LYS A 312 -5.18 -27.79 29.27
N ALA A 313 -5.80 -26.76 29.84
CA ALA A 313 -5.20 -26.00 30.93
C ALA A 313 -5.42 -26.72 32.28
N TYR A 314 -4.34 -26.94 33.03
CA TYR A 314 -4.35 -27.49 34.39
C TYR A 314 -4.26 -26.39 35.44
N VAL A 315 -3.48 -25.34 35.17
CA VAL A 315 -3.31 -24.20 36.07
C VAL A 315 -3.43 -22.92 35.26
N LEU A 316 -4.27 -22.02 35.76
CA LEU A 316 -4.61 -20.74 35.17
C LEU A 316 -4.50 -19.68 36.25
N GLN A 317 -3.31 -19.12 36.41
CA GLN A 317 -3.02 -18.12 37.43
C GLN A 317 -2.91 -16.75 36.76
N LYS A 318 -3.85 -15.86 37.09
CA LYS A 318 -3.81 -14.44 36.72
C LYS A 318 -2.89 -13.66 37.66
N PHE A 319 -2.33 -12.56 37.15
CA PHE A 319 -1.84 -11.49 38.00
C PHE A 319 -3.03 -10.82 38.70
N THR A 320 -2.90 -10.60 40.00
CA THR A 320 -3.88 -9.87 40.83
C THR A 320 -3.13 -8.94 41.78
N LYS A 321 -3.87 -8.11 42.53
CA LYS A 321 -3.25 -7.26 43.57
C LYS A 321 -2.51 -8.06 44.65
N ASP A 322 -2.89 -9.32 44.83
CA ASP A 322 -2.37 -10.22 45.86
C ASP A 322 -1.46 -11.33 45.27
N CYS A 323 -1.29 -11.37 43.94
CA CYS A 323 -0.48 -12.35 43.24
C CYS A 323 0.27 -11.68 42.08
N ASP A 324 1.58 -11.51 42.26
CA ASP A 324 2.48 -10.85 41.32
C ASP A 324 3.09 -11.81 40.29
N GLN A 325 2.62 -13.07 40.23
CA GLN A 325 3.15 -14.10 39.34
C GLN A 325 2.03 -14.78 38.54
N GLY A 326 1.95 -14.44 37.25
CA GLY A 326 1.13 -15.17 36.28
C GLY A 326 1.78 -16.49 35.86
N VAL A 327 0.98 -17.55 35.77
CA VAL A 327 1.42 -18.88 35.30
C VAL A 327 0.29 -19.55 34.52
N ILE A 328 0.63 -20.14 33.37
CA ILE A 328 -0.24 -21.08 32.66
C ILE A 328 0.47 -22.44 32.63
N VAL A 329 -0.23 -23.49 33.06
CA VAL A 329 0.23 -24.89 32.91
C VAL A 329 -0.74 -25.62 31.98
N LEU A 330 -0.21 -26.09 30.86
CA LEU A 330 -0.95 -26.78 29.80
C LEU A 330 -0.54 -28.26 29.74
N SER A 331 -1.44 -29.09 29.23
CA SER A 331 -1.14 -30.47 28.85
C SER A 331 -0.05 -30.52 27.79
N ASP A 332 1.01 -31.27 28.07
CA ASP A 332 2.01 -31.63 27.08
C ASP A 332 1.36 -32.52 26.02
N GLN A 333 1.55 -32.15 24.74
CA GLN A 333 0.96 -32.89 23.63
C GLN A 333 1.84 -34.07 23.17
N GLY A 334 2.97 -34.30 23.87
CA GLY A 334 3.88 -35.40 23.59
C GLY A 334 5.00 -35.03 22.61
N ASP A 335 5.91 -35.98 22.38
CA ASP A 335 7.08 -35.77 21.51
C ASP A 335 6.77 -35.90 20.02
N ASP A 336 5.62 -36.48 19.67
CA ASP A 336 5.16 -36.66 18.29
C ASP A 336 4.52 -35.37 17.72
N VAL A 337 4.47 -34.29 18.50
CA VAL A 337 3.90 -33.00 18.10
C VAL A 337 4.98 -32.09 17.56
N VAL A 338 4.79 -31.68 16.30
CA VAL A 338 5.74 -30.85 15.57
C VAL A 338 5.26 -29.40 15.57
N VAL A 339 6.09 -28.50 16.10
CA VAL A 339 5.92 -27.07 15.86
C VAL A 339 6.44 -26.77 14.47
N LEU A 340 5.51 -26.56 13.53
CA LEU A 340 5.88 -26.17 12.17
C LEU A 340 6.49 -24.77 12.19
N MET A 341 7.61 -24.63 11.50
CA MET A 341 8.21 -23.31 11.25
C MET A 341 7.34 -22.57 10.22
N LEU A 342 7.28 -21.24 10.27
CA LEU A 342 6.48 -20.42 9.34
C LEU A 342 6.79 -20.62 7.85
N PHE A 343 7.93 -21.23 7.51
CA PHE A 343 8.28 -21.57 6.12
C PHE A 343 7.88 -23.00 5.71
N ASN A 344 7.33 -23.78 6.65
CA ASN A 344 6.75 -25.08 6.35
C ASN A 344 5.32 -24.87 5.89
N ASN A 345 5.03 -25.22 4.63
CA ASN A 345 3.65 -25.26 4.17
C ASN A 345 2.95 -26.49 4.76
N VAL A 346 1.73 -26.31 5.23
CA VAL A 346 0.76 -27.36 5.48
C VAL A 346 -0.06 -27.61 4.22
N THR A 347 -0.67 -28.78 4.15
CA THR A 347 -1.63 -29.12 3.10
C THR A 347 -2.97 -28.39 3.29
N PRO A 348 -3.77 -28.25 2.22
CA PRO A 348 -5.13 -27.73 2.32
C PRO A 348 -6.00 -28.45 3.37
N ASP A 349 -5.89 -29.77 3.49
CA ASP A 349 -6.67 -30.54 4.47
C ASP A 349 -6.23 -30.28 5.92
N GLU A 350 -4.95 -30.01 6.14
CA GLU A 350 -4.42 -29.64 7.46
C GLU A 350 -4.84 -28.24 7.87
N ILE A 351 -4.79 -27.25 6.97
CA ILE A 351 -5.23 -25.88 7.30
C ILE A 351 -6.75 -25.79 7.50
N MET A 352 -7.53 -26.59 6.77
CA MET A 352 -8.97 -26.65 6.94
C MET A 352 -9.39 -27.12 8.34
N GLN A 353 -8.61 -27.99 9.00
CA GLN A 353 -8.88 -28.39 10.39
C GLN A 353 -8.71 -27.22 11.38
N VAL A 354 -7.79 -26.30 11.07
CA VAL A 354 -7.63 -25.05 11.85
C VAL A 354 -8.81 -24.11 11.58
N PHE A 355 -9.24 -23.98 10.33
CA PHE A 355 -10.40 -23.16 9.98
C PHE A 355 -11.72 -23.65 10.54
N ASP A 356 -11.92 -24.96 10.66
CA ASP A 356 -13.09 -25.52 11.34
C ASP A 356 -13.13 -25.08 12.83
N SER A 357 -11.98 -25.08 13.51
CA SER A 357 -11.87 -24.63 14.92
C SER A 357 -12.04 -23.11 15.06
N LEU A 358 -11.51 -22.33 14.12
CA LEU A 358 -11.68 -20.87 14.09
C LEU A 358 -13.12 -20.48 13.79
N ALA A 359 -13.80 -21.19 12.89
CA ALA A 359 -15.21 -20.96 12.58
C ALA A 359 -16.10 -21.16 13.81
N GLU A 360 -15.83 -22.17 14.64
CA GLU A 360 -16.54 -22.40 15.92
C GLU A 360 -16.31 -21.24 16.89
N LEU A 361 -15.06 -20.80 17.05
CA LEU A 361 -14.71 -19.67 17.91
C LEU A 361 -15.40 -18.37 17.45
N HIS A 362 -15.30 -18.06 16.16
CA HIS A 362 -15.87 -16.86 15.56
C HIS A 362 -17.40 -16.87 15.66
N ALA A 363 -18.05 -18.00 15.41
CA ALA A 363 -19.48 -18.13 15.57
C ALA A 363 -19.91 -17.92 17.03
N TYR A 364 -19.17 -18.50 17.97
CA TYR A 364 -19.45 -18.31 19.39
C TYR A 364 -19.36 -16.84 19.80
N SER A 365 -18.28 -16.15 19.42
CA SER A 365 -18.07 -14.74 19.74
C SER A 365 -19.09 -13.80 19.09
N LEU A 366 -19.54 -14.13 17.89
CA LEU A 366 -20.61 -13.40 17.20
C LEU A 366 -21.99 -13.63 17.84
N ALA A 367 -22.25 -14.85 18.34
CA ALA A 367 -23.51 -15.21 19.00
C ALA A 367 -23.58 -14.76 20.47
N HIS A 368 -22.42 -14.58 21.13
CA HIS A 368 -22.30 -14.22 22.54
C HIS A 368 -21.39 -13.00 22.73
N PRO A 369 -21.80 -11.79 22.30
CA PRO A 369 -20.99 -10.59 22.46
C PRO A 369 -20.57 -10.29 23.91
N GLU A 370 -21.30 -10.79 24.91
CA GLU A 370 -20.91 -10.72 26.32
C GLU A 370 -19.61 -11.48 26.64
N CYS A 371 -19.13 -12.38 25.76
CA CYS A 371 -17.84 -13.05 25.95
C CYS A 371 -16.68 -12.05 25.96
N PHE A 372 -16.85 -10.90 25.30
CA PHE A 372 -15.88 -9.81 25.29
C PHE A 372 -15.77 -9.12 26.66
N ASP A 373 -16.76 -9.25 27.55
CA ASP A 373 -16.67 -8.75 28.94
C ASP A 373 -15.84 -9.70 29.83
N ALA A 374 -15.86 -11.01 29.53
CA ALA A 374 -15.14 -12.04 30.28
C ALA A 374 -13.66 -12.16 29.88
N VAL A 375 -13.36 -11.84 28.63
CA VAL A 375 -12.00 -11.77 28.09
C VAL A 375 -11.59 -10.31 28.08
N SER A 376 -10.89 -9.86 29.12
CA SER A 376 -10.38 -8.48 29.17
C SER A 376 -9.57 -8.23 27.89
N PRO A 377 -9.95 -7.27 27.03
CA PRO A 377 -9.17 -6.95 25.86
C PRO A 377 -7.79 -6.50 26.34
N SER A 378 -6.75 -7.15 25.82
CA SER A 378 -5.40 -6.61 25.86
C SER A 378 -4.97 -6.46 24.42
N SER A 379 -4.63 -5.25 24.05
CA SER A 379 -3.95 -5.00 22.79
C SER A 379 -2.71 -4.19 23.09
N LEU A 380 -1.68 -4.32 22.27
CA LEU A 380 -0.53 -3.41 22.34
C LEU A 380 -0.92 -1.94 22.07
N SER A 381 -2.16 -1.65 21.66
CA SER A 381 -2.70 -0.28 21.60
C SER A 381 -2.94 0.35 22.99
N ASP A 382 -3.11 -0.46 24.05
CA ASP A 382 -3.19 0.02 25.45
C ASP A 382 -1.89 0.68 25.93
N LEU A 383 -0.75 0.40 25.26
CA LEU A 383 0.55 1.05 25.49
C LEU A 383 0.61 2.48 24.94
N TYR A 384 -0.26 2.85 23.99
CA TYR A 384 -0.20 4.11 23.24
C TYR A 384 -1.38 5.06 23.50
N GLN A 385 -2.55 4.60 23.97
CA GLN A 385 -3.77 5.43 24.10
C GLN A 385 -4.19 5.82 25.54
N MET A 386 -3.26 6.14 26.43
CA MET A 386 -3.58 6.56 27.81
C MET A 386 -4.01 8.04 27.97
N HIS A 387 -4.96 8.53 27.17
CA HIS A 387 -5.63 9.81 27.46
C HIS A 387 -7.16 9.79 27.40
N ASP A 388 -7.80 8.71 26.95
CA ASP A 388 -9.26 8.67 26.87
C ASP A 388 -9.82 7.29 27.23
N GLN A 389 -10.23 7.12 28.48
CA GLN A 389 -10.87 5.90 29.00
C GLN A 389 -12.28 5.65 28.44
N SER A 390 -12.77 6.47 27.49
CA SER A 390 -14.13 6.38 26.95
C SER A 390 -14.28 5.60 25.64
N LYS A 391 -13.19 5.08 25.05
CA LYS A 391 -13.24 4.25 23.84
C LYS A 391 -12.94 2.79 24.17
N LEU A 392 -13.98 1.98 24.35
CA LEU A 392 -13.86 0.52 24.42
C LEU A 392 -13.28 -0.04 23.10
N VAL A 393 -12.35 -0.99 23.25
CA VAL A 393 -11.67 -1.77 22.20
C VAL A 393 -12.69 -2.50 21.31
N HIS A 394 -12.53 -2.40 19.98
CA HIS A 394 -13.35 -3.17 19.04
C HIS A 394 -12.85 -4.63 18.96
N PRO A 395 -13.74 -5.63 18.94
CA PRO A 395 -13.35 -7.02 18.72
C PRO A 395 -12.76 -7.23 17.31
N GLY A 396 -11.68 -8.01 17.19
CA GLY A 396 -11.01 -8.35 15.93
C GLY A 396 -11.90 -9.14 14.95
N THR A 397 -11.49 -9.25 13.68
CA THR A 397 -12.35 -9.82 12.64
C THR A 397 -11.95 -11.23 12.18
N PRO A 398 -12.90 -12.16 12.01
CA PRO A 398 -12.70 -13.43 11.32
C PRO A 398 -11.84 -13.42 10.04
N CYS A 399 -11.91 -12.35 9.26
CA CYS A 399 -11.13 -12.22 8.02
C CYS A 399 -9.63 -12.08 8.28
N GLU A 400 -9.24 -11.44 9.38
CA GLU A 400 -7.83 -11.30 9.77
C GLU A 400 -7.22 -12.66 10.09
N ASP A 401 -7.95 -13.50 10.84
CA ASP A 401 -7.48 -14.83 11.19
C ASP A 401 -7.36 -15.76 9.98
N ILE A 402 -8.31 -15.69 9.04
CA ILE A 402 -8.26 -16.46 7.80
C ILE A 402 -7.11 -16.02 6.91
N ALA A 403 -6.99 -14.71 6.66
CA ALA A 403 -5.94 -14.17 5.81
C ALA A 403 -4.56 -14.51 6.39
N ARG A 404 -4.39 -14.36 7.70
CA ARG A 404 -3.15 -14.69 8.41
C ARG A 404 -2.82 -16.18 8.34
N MET A 405 -3.78 -17.08 8.53
CA MET A 405 -3.52 -18.52 8.41
C MET A 405 -3.24 -18.94 6.96
N MET A 406 -4.04 -18.48 6.00
CA MET A 406 -3.85 -18.77 4.57
C MET A 406 -2.48 -18.34 4.08
N SER A 407 -2.07 -17.13 4.48
CA SER A 407 -0.82 -16.52 4.07
C SER A 407 0.44 -17.24 4.53
N SER A 408 0.41 -17.68 5.78
CA SER A 408 1.57 -18.19 6.52
C SER A 408 1.72 -19.69 6.40
N SER A 409 0.63 -20.41 6.12
CA SER A 409 0.60 -21.85 6.28
C SER A 409 0.43 -22.61 4.95
N LEU A 410 -0.12 -22.02 3.87
CA LEU A 410 -0.24 -22.73 2.58
C LEU A 410 0.81 -22.30 1.56
N SER A 411 1.16 -23.20 0.63
CA SER A 411 2.00 -22.83 -0.52
C SER A 411 1.26 -21.87 -1.46
N ALA A 412 1.98 -21.03 -2.20
CA ALA A 412 1.37 -20.12 -3.17
C ALA A 412 0.52 -20.84 -4.24
N LYS A 413 0.86 -22.09 -4.57
CA LYS A 413 0.09 -22.93 -5.48
C LYS A 413 -1.23 -23.35 -4.83
N ASP A 414 -1.18 -23.85 -3.61
CA ASP A 414 -2.35 -24.36 -2.89
C ASP A 414 -3.30 -23.22 -2.50
N ARG A 415 -2.76 -22.06 -2.11
CA ARG A 415 -3.56 -20.82 -1.92
C ARG A 415 -4.38 -20.51 -3.16
N ARG A 416 -3.75 -20.46 -4.35
CA ARG A 416 -4.46 -20.13 -5.61
C ARG A 416 -5.47 -21.19 -6.04
N GLN A 417 -5.21 -22.47 -5.75
CA GLN A 417 -6.07 -23.57 -6.20
C GLN A 417 -7.20 -23.90 -5.24
N GLN A 418 -7.05 -23.55 -3.96
CA GLN A 418 -7.96 -23.98 -2.88
C GLN A 418 -8.59 -22.81 -2.12
N LEU A 419 -8.30 -21.55 -2.47
CA LEU A 419 -8.87 -20.37 -1.81
C LEU A 419 -10.39 -20.45 -1.70
N ASP A 420 -11.06 -20.70 -2.82
CA ASP A 420 -12.51 -20.77 -2.88
C ASP A 420 -13.06 -21.92 -2.02
N ALA A 421 -12.47 -23.10 -2.13
CA ALA A 421 -12.89 -24.28 -1.34
C ALA A 421 -12.66 -24.10 0.17
N ILE A 422 -11.58 -23.40 0.55
CA ILE A 422 -11.26 -23.10 1.95
C ILE A 422 -12.19 -22.04 2.51
N LEU A 423 -12.43 -20.95 1.77
CA LEU A 423 -13.36 -19.91 2.17
C LEU A 423 -14.80 -20.44 2.21
N GLU A 424 -15.19 -21.28 1.25
CA GLU A 424 -16.49 -21.94 1.23
C GLU A 424 -16.67 -22.87 2.41
N ARG A 425 -15.66 -23.70 2.76
CA ARG A 425 -15.71 -24.57 3.94
C ARG A 425 -15.75 -23.77 5.24
N TYR A 426 -14.89 -22.77 5.36
CA TYR A 426 -14.85 -21.89 6.52
C TYR A 426 -16.19 -21.17 6.70
N TYR A 427 -16.74 -20.59 5.64
CA TYR A 427 -18.01 -19.88 5.65
C TYR A 427 -19.17 -20.84 5.92
N THR A 428 -19.15 -22.04 5.34
CA THR A 428 -20.12 -23.10 5.62
C THR A 428 -20.10 -23.48 7.09
N LYS A 429 -18.93 -23.70 7.69
CA LYS A 429 -18.79 -24.00 9.12
C LYS A 429 -19.25 -22.85 9.98
N LEU A 430 -18.85 -21.62 9.63
CA LEU A 430 -19.24 -20.41 10.34
C LEU A 430 -20.77 -20.25 10.31
N THR A 431 -21.42 -20.48 9.17
CA THR A 431 -22.88 -20.48 9.04
C THR A 431 -23.54 -21.66 9.76
N GLU A 432 -22.94 -22.84 9.76
CA GLU A 432 -23.41 -24.00 10.53
C GLU A 432 -23.46 -23.68 12.03
N TYR A 433 -22.43 -23.01 12.56
CA TYR A 433 -22.35 -22.64 13.97
C TYR A 433 -23.16 -21.39 14.33
N LEU A 434 -23.23 -20.40 13.44
CA LEU A 434 -24.01 -19.16 13.63
C LEU A 434 -25.51 -19.34 13.43
N HIS A 435 -25.89 -20.37 12.66
CA HIS A 435 -27.23 -20.54 12.11
C HIS A 435 -27.74 -19.31 11.31
N THR A 436 -26.84 -18.40 10.87
CA THR A 436 -27.11 -17.12 10.16
C THR A 436 -25.89 -16.67 9.30
N GLU A 437 -26.04 -15.66 8.43
CA GLU A 437 -24.97 -15.16 7.53
C GLU A 437 -23.97 -14.17 8.22
N PRO A 438 -22.65 -14.22 7.95
CA PRO A 438 -21.60 -13.35 8.53
C PRO A 438 -21.40 -11.95 7.86
N PRO A 439 -20.65 -10.98 8.48
CA PRO A 439 -20.73 -9.56 8.09
C PRO A 439 -19.55 -8.82 7.34
N PHE A 440 -18.41 -9.39 6.85
CA PHE A 440 -17.33 -8.54 6.20
C PHE A 440 -16.28 -9.08 5.16
N THR A 441 -15.63 -8.18 4.31
CA THR A 441 -14.57 -8.38 3.22
C THR A 441 -13.73 -7.10 2.77
N PHE A 442 -12.56 -7.19 2.05
CA PHE A 442 -11.74 -6.02 1.51
C PHE A 442 -12.48 -5.12 0.51
N GLN A 443 -13.39 -5.72 -0.26
CA GLN A 443 -14.40 -4.98 -1.01
C GLN A 443 -15.08 -3.93 -0.12
N GLN A 444 -15.29 -4.19 1.16
CA GLN A 444 -15.96 -3.24 2.05
C GLN A 444 -15.18 -1.94 2.32
N ILE A 445 -13.84 -1.90 2.17
CA ILE A 445 -13.06 -0.65 2.25
C ILE A 445 -13.31 0.21 1.00
N SER A 446 -13.22 -0.40 -0.18
CA SER A 446 -13.57 0.25 -1.44
C SER A 446 -15.04 0.71 -1.43
N ARG A 447 -15.96 -0.10 -0.89
CA ARG A 447 -17.37 0.28 -0.68
C ARG A 447 -17.50 1.48 0.25
N ALA A 448 -16.71 1.56 1.33
CA ALA A 448 -16.75 2.70 2.26
C ALA A 448 -16.27 4.01 1.61
N MET A 449 -15.16 3.97 0.85
CA MET A 449 -14.66 5.15 0.12
C MET A 449 -15.64 5.62 -0.96
N ILE A 450 -16.25 4.69 -1.69
CA ILE A 450 -17.28 4.98 -2.69
C ILE A 450 -18.51 5.61 -2.04
N LYS A 451 -18.98 5.04 -0.93
CA LYS A 451 -20.14 5.56 -0.20
C LYS A 451 -19.88 6.97 0.35
N ALA A 452 -18.66 7.28 0.77
CA ALA A 452 -18.29 8.61 1.26
C ALA A 452 -18.41 9.72 0.19
N ILE A 453 -18.33 9.38 -1.11
CA ILE A 453 -18.55 10.32 -2.22
C ILE A 453 -20.03 10.77 -2.28
N GLY A 454 -20.96 9.95 -1.79
CA GLY A 454 -22.37 10.30 -1.66
C GLY A 454 -22.60 11.57 -0.83
N ASN A 455 -21.70 11.89 0.10
CA ASN A 455 -21.79 13.09 0.94
C ASN A 455 -21.67 14.41 0.15
N LEU A 456 -21.25 14.38 -1.12
CA LEU A 456 -21.22 15.57 -1.98
C LEU A 456 -22.59 15.97 -2.52
N ASP A 457 -23.53 15.02 -2.61
CA ASP A 457 -24.90 15.23 -3.08
C ASP A 457 -25.81 14.12 -2.53
N GLU A 458 -26.61 14.50 -1.53
CA GLU A 458 -27.48 13.59 -0.78
C GLU A 458 -28.54 12.90 -1.64
N GLU A 459 -28.88 13.43 -2.83
CA GLU A 459 -29.93 12.88 -3.69
C GLU A 459 -29.32 12.03 -4.81
N LYS A 460 -28.56 12.66 -5.71
CA LYS A 460 -28.10 11.98 -6.94
C LYS A 460 -26.87 11.10 -6.70
N LEU A 461 -25.87 11.58 -5.97
CA LEU A 461 -24.64 10.81 -5.74
C LEU A 461 -24.85 9.69 -4.72
N THR A 462 -25.70 9.86 -3.71
CA THR A 462 -26.10 8.75 -2.82
C THR A 462 -26.68 7.59 -3.64
N THR A 463 -27.64 7.88 -4.52
CA THR A 463 -28.26 6.85 -5.37
C THR A 463 -27.24 6.18 -6.30
N LEU A 464 -26.36 6.96 -6.93
CA LEU A 464 -25.36 6.44 -7.86
C LEU A 464 -24.28 5.60 -7.16
N THR A 465 -23.85 6.00 -5.97
CA THR A 465 -22.86 5.27 -5.17
C THR A 465 -23.42 3.93 -4.69
N GLU A 466 -24.70 3.87 -4.29
CA GLU A 466 -25.40 2.62 -3.99
C GLU A 466 -25.49 1.69 -5.21
N GLN A 467 -25.81 2.23 -6.39
CA GLN A 467 -25.87 1.42 -7.61
C GLN A 467 -24.51 0.85 -7.99
N VAL A 468 -23.43 1.63 -7.91
CA VAL A 468 -22.06 1.14 -8.16
C VAL A 468 -21.63 0.14 -7.10
N ASN A 469 -22.00 0.36 -5.85
CA ASN A 469 -21.73 -0.58 -4.75
C ASN A 469 -22.32 -1.97 -5.02
N ASN A 470 -23.50 -2.06 -5.65
CA ASN A 470 -24.16 -3.32 -5.97
C ASN A 470 -23.47 -4.13 -7.08
N CYS A 471 -22.66 -3.50 -7.93
CA CYS A 471 -21.87 -4.17 -8.96
C CYS A 471 -20.35 -4.03 -8.74
N LEU A 472 -19.94 -3.57 -7.56
CA LEU A 472 -18.54 -3.29 -7.25
C LEU A 472 -17.66 -4.52 -7.44
N ASP A 473 -18.16 -5.67 -7.04
CA ASP A 473 -17.44 -6.93 -7.03
C ASP A 473 -17.11 -7.42 -8.44
N GLU A 474 -17.98 -7.10 -9.40
CA GLU A 474 -17.79 -7.42 -10.80
C GLU A 474 -16.85 -6.42 -11.51
N ILE A 475 -16.73 -5.20 -10.97
CA ILE A 475 -15.92 -4.12 -11.56
C ILE A 475 -14.51 -4.10 -10.97
N PHE A 476 -14.37 -4.34 -9.67
CA PHE A 476 -13.11 -4.23 -8.93
C PHE A 476 -12.27 -5.51 -9.09
N ASP A 477 -11.77 -5.69 -10.31
CA ASP A 477 -10.92 -6.81 -10.72
C ASP A 477 -9.49 -6.32 -10.91
N VAL A 478 -8.66 -6.38 -9.86
CA VAL A 478 -7.27 -5.89 -9.91
C VAL A 478 -6.42 -6.70 -10.90
N GLU A 479 -6.76 -7.95 -11.14
CA GLU A 479 -6.03 -8.82 -12.07
C GLU A 479 -6.24 -8.44 -13.54
N ILE A 480 -7.28 -7.65 -13.84
CA ILE A 480 -7.62 -7.22 -15.20
C ILE A 480 -6.40 -6.58 -15.90
N ILE A 481 -5.62 -5.81 -15.15
CA ILE A 481 -4.39 -5.14 -15.60
C ILE A 481 -3.41 -6.14 -16.24
N GLY A 482 -3.19 -7.29 -15.58
CA GLY A 482 -2.22 -8.30 -16.01
C GLY A 482 -2.75 -9.32 -17.02
N ARG A 483 -4.07 -9.44 -17.19
CA ARG A 483 -4.69 -10.47 -18.06
C ARG A 483 -5.38 -9.93 -19.31
N LEU A 484 -5.84 -8.67 -19.31
CA LEU A 484 -6.69 -8.14 -20.38
C LEU A 484 -6.05 -8.21 -21.77
N HIS A 485 -4.75 -7.89 -21.89
CA HIS A 485 -4.06 -7.98 -23.17
C HIS A 485 -4.09 -9.41 -23.75
N LYS A 486 -4.00 -10.44 -22.89
CA LYS A 486 -4.09 -11.84 -23.31
C LYS A 486 -5.51 -12.21 -23.72
N GLU A 487 -6.51 -11.80 -22.94
CA GLU A 487 -7.93 -12.02 -23.23
C GLU A 487 -8.34 -11.39 -24.57
N MET A 488 -7.80 -10.21 -24.89
CA MET A 488 -8.08 -9.49 -26.13
C MET A 488 -7.22 -9.97 -27.31
N GLY A 489 -6.27 -10.89 -27.11
CA GLY A 489 -5.33 -11.32 -28.14
C GLY A 489 -4.41 -10.20 -28.62
N MET A 490 -4.08 -9.25 -27.74
CA MET A 490 -3.22 -8.09 -28.01
C MET A 490 -1.81 -8.35 -27.49
N LYS A 491 -0.79 -7.99 -28.27
CA LYS A 491 0.57 -7.89 -27.73
C LYS A 491 0.60 -6.77 -26.68
N PRO A 492 1.22 -6.99 -25.50
CA PRO A 492 1.28 -5.97 -24.47
C PRO A 492 2.20 -4.82 -24.91
N VAL A 493 2.00 -3.67 -24.27
CA VAL A 493 2.84 -2.48 -24.39
C VAL A 493 3.34 -2.07 -23.01
N LEU A 494 4.40 -1.25 -22.93
CA LEU A 494 4.75 -0.61 -21.66
C LEU A 494 3.73 0.49 -21.35
N VAL A 495 2.95 0.29 -20.30
CA VAL A 495 2.01 1.29 -19.77
C VAL A 495 2.64 2.03 -18.59
N HIS A 496 2.16 3.24 -18.32
CA HIS A 496 2.52 4.02 -17.16
C HIS A 496 1.96 3.42 -15.86
N GLY A 497 0.74 2.87 -15.90
CA GLY A 497 0.11 2.15 -14.78
C GLY A 497 -0.50 3.03 -13.68
N ASP A 498 -0.20 4.33 -13.67
CA ASP A 498 -0.84 5.34 -12.81
C ASP A 498 -0.93 6.69 -13.52
N LEU A 499 -1.44 6.69 -14.75
CA LEU A 499 -1.61 7.93 -15.50
C LEU A 499 -2.92 8.65 -15.13
N TRP A 500 -2.79 9.75 -14.40
CA TRP A 500 -3.90 10.66 -14.08
C TRP A 500 -3.43 12.12 -14.12
N SER A 501 -4.34 13.09 -13.94
CA SER A 501 -4.03 14.51 -14.06
C SER A 501 -2.88 14.99 -13.15
N GLY A 502 -2.69 14.35 -11.99
CA GLY A 502 -1.61 14.65 -11.04
C GLY A 502 -0.21 14.31 -11.55
N ASN A 503 -0.12 13.39 -12.51
CA ASN A 503 1.15 12.91 -13.09
C ASN A 503 1.47 13.55 -14.45
N VAL A 504 0.72 14.61 -14.82
CA VAL A 504 0.93 15.38 -16.05
C VAL A 504 1.20 16.85 -15.75
N ILE A 505 2.35 17.32 -16.22
CA ILE A 505 2.82 18.69 -16.09
C ILE A 505 2.53 19.44 -17.39
N TRP A 506 1.85 20.57 -17.26
CA TRP A 506 1.44 21.45 -18.36
C TRP A 506 2.20 22.76 -18.31
N ARG A 507 2.55 23.31 -19.47
CA ARG A 507 2.98 24.70 -19.63
C ARG A 507 1.84 25.50 -20.22
N LYS A 508 1.60 26.71 -19.69
CA LYS A 508 0.59 27.61 -20.27
C LYS A 508 1.08 28.16 -21.61
N ASP A 509 0.24 28.05 -22.63
CA ASP A 509 0.44 28.59 -23.98
C ASP A 509 -0.83 29.37 -24.37
N GLY A 510 -0.93 30.60 -23.83
CA GLY A 510 -2.17 31.38 -23.86
C GLY A 510 -3.30 30.70 -23.08
N GLU A 511 -4.46 30.53 -23.72
CA GLU A 511 -5.61 29.81 -23.16
C GLU A 511 -5.46 28.29 -23.21
N ARG A 512 -4.47 27.77 -23.93
CA ARG A 512 -4.22 26.34 -24.08
C ARG A 512 -3.09 25.88 -23.16
N ASN A 513 -3.06 24.59 -22.90
CA ASN A 513 -2.00 23.91 -22.18
C ASN A 513 -1.15 23.10 -23.17
N LYS A 514 0.17 23.21 -23.04
CA LYS A 514 1.14 22.42 -23.79
C LYS A 514 1.76 21.39 -22.86
N LEU A 515 1.82 20.14 -23.29
CA LEU A 515 2.42 19.07 -22.49
C LEU A 515 3.91 19.37 -22.26
N ALA A 516 4.28 19.55 -21.00
CA ALA A 516 5.67 19.75 -20.58
C ALA A 516 6.31 18.40 -20.24
N ALA A 517 5.68 17.63 -19.34
CA ALA A 517 6.18 16.34 -18.91
C ALA A 517 5.09 15.41 -18.36
N ILE A 518 5.34 14.10 -18.43
CA ILE A 518 4.66 13.00 -17.77
C ILE A 518 5.66 12.44 -16.75
N VAL A 519 5.24 12.28 -15.50
CA VAL A 519 6.11 11.96 -14.36
C VAL A 519 5.51 10.81 -13.53
N ASP A 520 6.29 10.28 -12.59
CA ASP A 520 5.88 9.22 -11.67
C ASP A 520 5.68 7.85 -12.33
N TRP A 521 6.70 7.40 -13.06
CA TRP A 521 6.72 6.14 -13.80
C TRP A 521 7.02 4.91 -12.91
N GLN A 522 6.67 4.97 -11.64
CA GLN A 522 6.99 3.95 -10.63
C GLN A 522 6.12 2.68 -10.73
N LEU A 523 5.06 2.72 -11.54
CA LEU A 523 4.16 1.59 -11.79
C LEU A 523 4.22 1.10 -13.25
N VAL A 524 5.31 1.39 -13.97
CA VAL A 524 5.48 0.93 -15.36
C VAL A 524 5.49 -0.58 -15.42
N HIS A 525 4.68 -1.14 -16.31
CA HIS A 525 4.58 -2.58 -16.51
C HIS A 525 4.02 -2.95 -17.91
N PRO A 526 4.05 -4.23 -18.31
CA PRO A 526 3.40 -4.69 -19.53
C PRO A 526 1.88 -4.76 -19.37
N GLY A 527 1.14 -4.01 -20.19
CA GLY A 527 -0.32 -3.90 -20.12
C GLY A 527 -0.98 -3.63 -21.47
N THR A 528 -2.23 -3.17 -21.44
CA THR A 528 -2.92 -2.67 -22.64
C THR A 528 -2.79 -1.15 -22.73
N PRO A 529 -2.66 -0.55 -23.93
CA PRO A 529 -2.65 0.91 -24.03
C PRO A 529 -3.88 1.59 -23.40
N CYS A 530 -5.00 0.86 -23.39
CA CYS A 530 -6.27 1.33 -22.86
C CYS A 530 -6.25 1.57 -21.35
N GLU A 531 -5.32 1.00 -20.60
CA GLU A 531 -5.19 1.24 -19.17
C GLU A 531 -4.91 2.72 -18.87
N ASP A 532 -3.86 3.27 -19.49
CA ASP A 532 -3.49 4.67 -19.35
C ASP A 532 -4.50 5.60 -20.02
N ILE A 533 -5.01 5.23 -21.20
CA ILE A 533 -6.01 6.04 -21.93
C ILE A 533 -7.28 6.16 -21.10
N ALA A 534 -7.80 5.06 -20.57
CA ALA A 534 -9.02 5.04 -19.75
C ALA A 534 -8.85 5.83 -18.46
N ARG A 535 -7.71 5.66 -17.77
CA ARG A 535 -7.42 6.37 -16.52
C ARG A 535 -7.27 7.88 -16.74
N MET A 536 -6.50 8.29 -17.74
CA MET A 536 -6.29 9.70 -18.08
C MET A 536 -7.57 10.38 -18.56
N MET A 537 -8.38 9.71 -19.39
CA MET A 537 -9.70 10.24 -19.77
C MET A 537 -10.55 10.46 -18.52
N SER A 538 -10.67 9.44 -17.65
CA SER A 538 -11.46 9.49 -16.42
C SER A 538 -11.05 10.66 -15.52
N SER A 539 -9.74 10.91 -15.38
CA SER A 539 -9.23 11.99 -14.56
C SER A 539 -9.32 13.38 -15.19
N SER A 540 -9.30 13.52 -16.51
CA SER A 540 -8.94 14.81 -17.13
C SER A 540 -9.95 15.38 -18.12
N LEU A 541 -10.94 14.63 -18.59
CA LEU A 541 -11.98 15.15 -19.47
C LEU A 541 -13.29 15.45 -18.73
N SER A 542 -14.17 16.25 -19.32
CA SER A 542 -15.56 16.35 -18.88
C SER A 542 -16.34 15.09 -19.28
N ALA A 543 -17.41 14.75 -18.56
CA ALA A 543 -18.26 13.61 -18.93
C ALA A 543 -18.85 13.77 -20.35
N LYS A 544 -19.22 15.01 -20.71
CA LYS A 544 -19.69 15.36 -22.05
C LYS A 544 -18.63 15.03 -23.11
N ASP A 545 -17.40 15.51 -22.93
CA ASP A 545 -16.34 15.32 -23.91
C ASP A 545 -15.95 13.85 -24.04
N ARG A 546 -15.85 13.11 -22.93
CA ARG A 546 -15.58 11.66 -22.98
C ARG A 546 -16.62 10.89 -23.76
N ARG A 547 -17.91 11.18 -23.54
CA ARG A 547 -19.01 10.50 -24.22
C ARG A 547 -19.06 10.85 -25.71
N GLN A 548 -18.75 12.10 -26.08
CA GLN A 548 -18.84 12.58 -27.46
C GLN A 548 -17.59 12.27 -28.30
N GLN A 549 -16.41 12.21 -27.67
CA GLN A 549 -15.12 12.15 -28.35
C GLN A 549 -14.40 10.81 -28.22
N LEU A 550 -14.98 9.82 -27.52
CA LEU A 550 -14.32 8.52 -27.28
C LEU A 550 -13.75 7.89 -28.55
N ASP A 551 -14.59 7.71 -29.58
CA ASP A 551 -14.18 7.04 -30.81
C ASP A 551 -13.11 7.85 -31.56
N ALA A 552 -13.25 9.18 -31.61
CA ALA A 552 -12.29 10.06 -32.26
C ALA A 552 -10.91 10.06 -31.54
N ILE A 553 -10.90 10.01 -30.20
CA ILE A 553 -9.69 9.92 -29.39
C ILE A 553 -8.98 8.58 -29.65
N LEU A 554 -9.71 7.47 -29.59
CA LEU A 554 -9.13 6.15 -29.85
C LEU A 554 -8.61 6.03 -31.28
N GLU A 555 -9.33 6.56 -32.27
CA GLU A 555 -8.94 6.53 -33.68
C GLU A 555 -7.66 7.35 -33.90
N ARG A 556 -7.57 8.54 -33.30
CA ARG A 556 -6.38 9.38 -33.37
C ARG A 556 -5.18 8.71 -32.69
N TYR A 557 -5.37 8.11 -31.52
CA TYR A 557 -4.32 7.32 -30.86
C TYR A 557 -3.85 6.14 -31.74
N TYR A 558 -4.79 5.36 -32.30
CA TYR A 558 -4.47 4.22 -33.16
C TYR A 558 -3.72 4.63 -34.43
N THR A 559 -4.13 5.76 -35.03
CA THR A 559 -3.43 6.38 -36.16
C THR A 559 -2.01 6.76 -35.78
N LYS A 560 -1.83 7.42 -34.63
CA LYS A 560 -0.51 7.84 -34.14
C LYS A 560 0.40 6.66 -33.82
N LEU A 561 -0.13 5.61 -33.22
CA LEU A 561 0.60 4.36 -32.98
C LEU A 561 1.08 3.73 -34.30
N THR A 562 0.21 3.70 -35.31
CA THR A 562 0.54 3.18 -36.65
C THR A 562 1.65 4.01 -37.31
N GLU A 563 1.60 5.33 -37.18
CA GLU A 563 2.65 6.22 -37.68
C GLU A 563 4.02 5.92 -37.07
N TYR A 564 4.10 5.72 -35.74
CA TYR A 564 5.35 5.42 -35.05
C TYR A 564 5.84 3.99 -35.29
N LEU A 565 4.94 3.03 -35.48
CA LEU A 565 5.31 1.65 -35.82
C LEU A 565 5.85 1.50 -37.24
N HIS A 566 5.49 2.40 -38.15
CA HIS A 566 5.76 2.27 -39.59
C HIS A 566 5.19 0.98 -40.21
N THR A 567 4.25 0.33 -39.53
CA THR A 567 3.52 -0.87 -39.94
C THR A 567 2.18 -0.91 -39.21
N GLU A 568 1.26 -1.78 -39.64
CA GLU A 568 0.01 -2.01 -38.92
C GLU A 568 0.28 -2.51 -37.49
N PRO A 569 -0.43 -1.97 -36.48
CA PRO A 569 -0.36 -2.47 -35.12
C PRO A 569 -0.71 -3.96 -35.04
N PRO A 570 -0.12 -4.73 -34.11
CA PRO A 570 -0.40 -6.16 -33.93
C PRO A 570 -1.73 -6.41 -33.18
N PHE A 571 -2.71 -5.53 -33.40
CA PHE A 571 -4.09 -5.59 -32.95
C PHE A 571 -4.93 -4.63 -33.78
N THR A 572 -6.21 -4.96 -33.95
CA THR A 572 -7.17 -4.14 -34.70
C THR A 572 -7.66 -2.95 -33.88
N PHE A 573 -8.18 -1.92 -34.56
CA PHE A 573 -8.89 -0.83 -33.89
C PHE A 573 -10.08 -1.33 -33.06
N GLN A 574 -10.76 -2.38 -33.51
CA GLN A 574 -11.87 -2.98 -32.77
C GLN A 574 -11.39 -3.63 -31.46
N GLN A 575 -10.26 -4.37 -31.47
CA GLN A 575 -9.64 -4.91 -30.24
C GLN A 575 -9.25 -3.79 -29.26
N LEU A 576 -8.70 -2.67 -29.76
CA LEU A 576 -8.41 -1.51 -28.92
C LEU A 576 -9.69 -0.96 -28.27
N LYS A 577 -10.77 -0.78 -29.03
CA LYS A 577 -12.05 -0.29 -28.52
C LYS A 577 -12.66 -1.25 -27.50
N ASP A 578 -12.56 -2.55 -27.74
CA ASP A 578 -13.10 -3.57 -26.84
C ASP A 578 -12.29 -3.67 -25.55
N SER A 579 -10.96 -3.59 -25.63
CA SER A 579 -10.08 -3.47 -24.46
C SER A 579 -10.39 -2.22 -23.63
N PHE A 580 -10.65 -1.09 -24.28
CA PHE A 580 -11.05 0.15 -23.60
C PHE A 580 -12.34 -0.05 -22.83
N ILE A 581 -13.41 -0.50 -23.50
CA ILE A 581 -14.72 -0.74 -22.89
C ILE A 581 -14.61 -1.71 -21.69
N ARG A 582 -13.74 -2.72 -21.80
CA ARG A 582 -13.53 -3.73 -20.76
C ARG A 582 -12.88 -3.16 -19.49
N ILE A 583 -11.84 -2.34 -19.62
CA ILE A 583 -11.09 -1.79 -18.47
C ILE A 583 -11.70 -0.50 -17.88
N TYR A 584 -12.55 0.19 -18.64
CA TYR A 584 -12.99 1.54 -18.30
C TYR A 584 -13.73 1.68 -16.96
N PRO A 585 -14.66 0.78 -16.59
CA PRO A 585 -15.31 0.83 -15.27
C PRO A 585 -14.29 0.75 -14.13
N PHE A 586 -13.30 -0.14 -14.24
CA PHE A 586 -12.22 -0.30 -13.26
C PHE A 586 -11.33 0.95 -13.19
N ALA A 587 -10.95 1.52 -14.35
CA ALA A 587 -10.15 2.74 -14.42
C ALA A 587 -10.87 3.95 -13.79
N MET A 588 -12.19 4.08 -13.99
CA MET A 588 -12.99 5.12 -13.35
C MET A 588 -13.10 4.91 -11.84
N LEU A 589 -13.35 3.67 -11.42
CA LEU A 589 -13.50 3.30 -10.01
C LEU A 589 -12.27 3.63 -9.19
N THR A 590 -11.07 3.41 -9.74
CA THR A 590 -9.80 3.71 -9.08
C THR A 590 -9.46 5.21 -9.04
N ILE A 591 -10.13 6.05 -9.83
CA ILE A 591 -10.03 7.52 -9.78
C ILE A 591 -11.03 8.13 -8.78
N ALA A 592 -12.17 7.48 -8.55
CA ALA A 592 -13.28 8.01 -7.74
C ALA A 592 -12.87 8.50 -6.33
N PRO A 593 -11.99 7.83 -5.57
CA PRO A 593 -11.58 8.30 -4.24
C PRO A 593 -10.94 9.70 -4.25
N GLY A 594 -10.27 10.07 -5.36
CA GLY A 594 -9.70 11.41 -5.57
C GLY A 594 -10.74 12.52 -5.70
N LEU A 595 -12.02 12.18 -5.90
CA LEU A 595 -13.13 13.14 -5.94
C LEU A 595 -13.84 13.27 -4.59
N GLY A 596 -13.37 12.59 -3.54
CA GLY A 596 -13.97 12.60 -2.21
C GLY A 596 -12.93 12.74 -1.09
N PRO A 597 -12.75 11.73 -0.21
CA PRO A 597 -11.90 11.84 0.98
C PRO A 597 -10.45 12.28 0.71
N LEU A 598 -9.85 11.84 -0.39
CA LEU A 598 -8.43 12.10 -0.69
C LEU A 598 -8.07 13.57 -0.93
N VAL A 599 -9.04 14.38 -1.35
CA VAL A 599 -8.81 15.81 -1.67
C VAL A 599 -9.47 16.71 -0.61
N GLN A 600 -10.13 16.11 0.40
CA GLN A 600 -10.88 16.85 1.43
C GLN A 600 -9.98 17.78 2.25
N MET A 601 -8.77 17.36 2.61
CA MET A 601 -7.80 18.21 3.30
C MET A 601 -7.37 19.43 2.45
N GLN A 602 -7.16 19.21 1.15
CA GLN A 602 -6.78 20.29 0.23
C GLN A 602 -7.93 21.28 0.02
N VAL A 603 -9.17 20.80 -0.03
CA VAL A 603 -10.36 21.64 -0.10
C VAL A 603 -10.50 22.46 1.18
N GLN A 604 -10.43 21.82 2.36
CA GLN A 604 -10.59 22.50 3.66
C GLN A 604 -9.56 23.61 3.93
N SER A 605 -8.39 23.55 3.28
CA SER A 605 -7.36 24.59 3.39
C SER A 605 -7.65 25.87 2.58
N ARG A 606 -8.71 25.89 1.75
CA ARG A 606 -9.10 27.02 0.89
C ARG A 606 -10.13 27.92 1.55
N SER A 607 -10.35 29.11 0.98
CA SER A 607 -11.43 30.00 1.43
C SER A 607 -12.82 29.37 1.23
N ASP A 608 -13.82 29.81 2.00
CA ASP A 608 -15.18 29.24 1.94
C ASP A 608 -15.81 29.30 0.53
N GLU A 609 -15.53 30.38 -0.21
CA GLU A 609 -16.03 30.56 -1.58
C GLU A 609 -15.35 29.57 -2.54
N GLU A 610 -14.03 29.42 -2.45
CA GLU A 610 -13.28 28.43 -3.23
C GLU A 610 -13.73 27.00 -2.88
N GLN A 611 -13.95 26.70 -1.60
CA GLN A 611 -14.46 25.39 -1.17
C GLN A 611 -15.79 25.05 -1.82
N LYS A 612 -16.71 26.02 -1.88
CA LYS A 612 -18.02 25.83 -2.51
C LYS A 612 -17.89 25.54 -4.01
N GLN A 613 -17.05 26.30 -4.71
CA GLN A 613 -16.79 26.11 -6.15
C GLN A 613 -16.15 24.75 -6.42
N LEU A 614 -15.17 24.35 -5.62
CA LEU A 614 -14.49 23.06 -5.74
C LEU A 614 -15.45 21.89 -5.49
N LYS A 615 -16.31 21.97 -4.47
CA LYS A 615 -17.31 20.93 -4.19
C LYS A 615 -18.29 20.75 -5.35
N GLU A 616 -18.72 21.83 -6.00
CA GLU A 616 -19.60 21.73 -7.18
C GLU A 616 -18.90 21.05 -8.37
N LEU A 617 -17.63 21.42 -8.64
CA LEU A 617 -16.84 20.77 -9.69
C LEU A 617 -16.61 19.28 -9.40
N MET A 618 -16.29 18.94 -8.15
CA MET A 618 -16.14 17.55 -7.70
C MET A 618 -17.45 16.77 -7.86
N ARG A 619 -18.57 17.38 -7.47
CA ARG A 619 -19.92 16.79 -7.61
C ARG A 619 -20.25 16.51 -9.07
N GLU A 620 -20.11 17.48 -9.97
CA GLU A 620 -20.39 17.30 -11.40
C GLU A 620 -19.55 16.16 -12.00
N LYS A 621 -18.26 16.14 -11.66
CA LYS A 621 -17.33 15.11 -12.16
C LYS A 621 -17.65 13.73 -11.61
N ALA A 622 -17.97 13.63 -10.31
CA ALA A 622 -18.39 12.38 -9.69
C ALA A 622 -19.68 11.85 -10.34
N ILE A 623 -20.69 12.69 -10.55
CA ILE A 623 -21.95 12.27 -11.19
C ILE A 623 -21.67 11.65 -12.56
N GLY A 624 -20.89 12.34 -13.39
CA GLY A 624 -20.55 11.83 -14.72
C GLY A 624 -19.77 10.52 -14.67
N LEU A 625 -18.82 10.40 -13.75
CA LEU A 625 -17.98 9.21 -13.59
C LEU A 625 -18.81 7.99 -13.12
N PHE A 626 -19.69 8.15 -12.14
CA PHE A 626 -20.55 7.07 -11.66
C PHE A 626 -21.62 6.64 -12.69
N GLU A 627 -22.20 7.58 -13.43
CA GLU A 627 -23.09 7.28 -14.56
C GLU A 627 -22.37 6.45 -15.63
N ASP A 628 -21.12 6.82 -15.95
CA ASP A 628 -20.31 6.12 -16.94
C ASP A 628 -19.91 4.71 -16.46
N ILE A 629 -19.50 4.54 -15.19
CA ILE A 629 -19.22 3.23 -14.59
C ILE A 629 -20.39 2.27 -14.82
N LEU A 630 -21.60 2.67 -14.45
CA LEU A 630 -22.80 1.86 -14.59
C LEU A 630 -23.15 1.58 -16.05
N HIS A 631 -22.92 2.53 -16.95
CA HIS A 631 -23.16 2.35 -18.37
C HIS A 631 -22.21 1.31 -18.98
N TYR A 632 -20.90 1.44 -18.76
CA TYR A 632 -19.90 0.55 -19.34
C TYR A 632 -19.87 -0.83 -18.67
N HIS A 633 -20.20 -0.91 -17.37
CA HIS A 633 -20.47 -2.19 -16.70
C HIS A 633 -21.60 -2.98 -17.40
N ARG A 634 -22.74 -2.33 -17.68
CA ARG A 634 -23.84 -2.95 -18.44
C ARG A 634 -23.42 -3.37 -19.85
N LEU A 635 -22.64 -2.56 -20.55
CA LEU A 635 -22.13 -2.91 -21.88
C LEU A 635 -21.23 -4.15 -21.84
N ASN A 636 -20.37 -4.28 -20.83
CA ASN A 636 -19.55 -5.46 -20.61
C ASN A 636 -20.42 -6.70 -20.32
N GLY A 637 -21.47 -6.57 -19.52
CA GLY A 637 -22.41 -7.66 -19.26
C GLY A 637 -23.17 -8.15 -20.50
N LEU A 638 -23.57 -7.24 -21.41
CA LEU A 638 -24.23 -7.62 -22.67
C LEU A 638 -23.30 -8.39 -23.62
N ARG A 639 -22.01 -8.05 -23.62
CA ARG A 639 -21.01 -8.70 -24.48
C ARG A 639 -20.61 -10.08 -24.01
N ASN A 640 -20.61 -10.32 -22.71
CA ASN A 640 -20.31 -11.65 -22.15
C ASN A 640 -21.43 -12.68 -22.39
N ASN A 641 -22.63 -12.21 -22.76
CA ASN A 641 -23.82 -13.04 -23.01
C ASN A 641 -24.15 -13.22 -24.51
N ALA A 642 -23.34 -12.66 -25.40
CA ALA A 642 -23.47 -12.73 -26.85
C ALA A 642 -22.36 -13.60 -27.44
#